data_AF-A0A954YJN8-F1
#
_entry.id   AF-A0A954YJN8-F1
#
_cell.length_a   1.000
_cell.length_b   1.000
_cell.length_c   1.000
_cell.angle_alpha   90.00
_cell.angle_beta   90.00
_cell.angle_gamma   90.00
#
_symmetry.space_group_name_H-M   'P 1'
#
loop_
_entity.id
_entity.type
_entity.pdbx_description
1 polymer ?
#
loop_
_entity_poly.entity_id
_entity_poly.type
_entity_poly.pdbx_seq_one_letter_code
_entity_poly.pdbx_strand_id
1 'polypeptide(L)'
;MVQQARFRMMGRLTDVKGIQFCLILLLVMIVATTASTALAQSGPVVKMTRTITLNEVGDANITLDIRLTTNLYTELKTSSPNMAVLLRQLGAGKHWAQLENIDGRFDDGDSTVRIEYLQRGLARIEHEGEWKVAIDDQSLDLITIDDRQAILSSTANTALGLGTLIIKLQLPEGAHEAAIDSRMTELTYDLDAQTNEGNGVGSDFAVDTRKDVMSCLAKIYGNEKFSQMWTARSIFRNTGDSEITDYRVRFRIAEHSSWSRWARSEVVLPGQTVVDPFFPIYDLEKLAKLTGTRPASLEVEIEYRQADGRLVQESDVRRMTILSRNEAIFSSLATDKAVSFADRFDNIQLVLGSMVNANDPVIQQLAGGVSRLSGGAAASSSDDEAAKFLDALFSFMGDSQIAYQTPPGLLRDGKNGQHIKSGRDVLQNRAGTCVDLGVLFASTCEAVGLRPSLVVVPGHCFPAVQLPSGKLIGVEATMIGHASFLEAVKKGTEELREAQNGTSIIVDIRALRNQGVHSLDLPAVSVSFMKDLGYSFEPRRNESTQLVNNNRNVPVQTASTTTTSTPNSINSPFIGSWLYRGEIEGTQLELVAVLTANGQYAGYMKVSGPSSPVRETRESGTFTLEGDTIRITLEDGTTTTRKISNDDGMFWVFFEEIDYWIGMERTN
;
A
#
# COMPACT_ATOMS: atom_id res chain seq x y z
N MET A 1 39.99 -20.26 12.64
CA MET A 1 39.12 -21.25 13.30
C MET A 1 38.18 -20.48 14.22
N VAL A 2 37.09 -19.93 13.67
CA VAL A 2 36.01 -19.26 14.42
C VAL A 2 34.72 -19.73 13.74
N GLN A 3 33.95 -20.54 14.45
CA GLN A 3 32.74 -21.18 13.96
C GLN A 3 31.61 -20.16 13.81
N GLN A 4 31.00 -20.16 12.62
CA GLN A 4 29.72 -19.53 12.34
C GLN A 4 28.61 -20.25 13.11
N ALA A 5 27.92 -19.53 13.99
CA ALA A 5 26.64 -19.98 14.54
C ALA A 5 25.54 -19.66 13.51
N ARG A 6 24.99 -20.71 12.89
CA ARG A 6 23.78 -20.65 12.07
C ARG A 6 22.58 -20.47 12.99
N PHE A 7 21.92 -19.32 12.93
CA PHE A 7 20.59 -19.11 13.52
C PHE A 7 19.57 -19.96 12.74
N ARG A 8 18.96 -20.95 13.41
CA ARG A 8 17.82 -21.72 12.92
C ARG A 8 16.54 -20.97 13.30
N MET A 9 15.79 -20.47 12.31
CA MET A 9 14.42 -20.01 12.49
C MET A 9 13.51 -21.25 12.63
N MET A 10 12.96 -21.43 13.84
CA MET A 10 11.83 -22.30 14.13
C MET A 10 10.72 -21.40 14.66
N GLY A 11 9.63 -21.32 13.92
CA GLY A 11 8.37 -20.76 14.36
C GLY A 11 7.29 -21.45 13.55
N ARG A 12 6.44 -22.21 14.21
CA ARG A 12 5.10 -22.55 13.75
C ARG A 12 4.22 -21.47 14.37
N LEU A 13 3.47 -20.73 13.57
CA LEU A 13 2.58 -19.65 14.03
C LEU A 13 1.13 -20.05 13.75
N THR A 14 0.25 -19.94 14.75
CA THR A 14 -1.18 -20.21 14.57
C THR A 14 -2.11 -19.11 15.12
N ASP A 15 -2.77 -18.41 14.19
CA ASP A 15 -4.03 -17.65 14.23
C ASP A 15 -4.33 -16.59 15.32
N VAL A 16 -3.42 -15.64 15.54
CA VAL A 16 -3.72 -14.41 16.29
C VAL A 16 -3.53 -13.10 15.48
N LYS A 17 -2.61 -13.06 14.51
CA LYS A 17 -2.30 -11.83 13.74
C LYS A 17 -3.37 -11.38 12.74
N GLY A 18 -4.06 -12.33 12.14
CA GLY A 18 -4.85 -12.09 10.92
C GLY A 18 -6.09 -11.21 11.12
N ILE A 19 -6.74 -11.34 12.27
CA ILE A 19 -7.94 -10.56 12.61
C ILE A 19 -7.51 -9.25 13.29
N GLN A 20 -6.55 -9.31 14.23
CA GLN A 20 -6.20 -8.18 15.10
C GLN A 20 -5.44 -7.04 14.42
N PHE A 21 -4.46 -7.33 13.54
CA PHE A 21 -3.68 -6.30 12.86
C PHE A 21 -4.45 -5.65 11.69
N CYS A 22 -5.29 -6.44 10.99
CA CYS A 22 -6.19 -5.92 9.96
C CYS A 22 -7.30 -5.04 10.55
N LEU A 23 -7.83 -5.36 11.74
CA LEU A 23 -8.87 -4.57 12.39
C LEU A 23 -8.45 -3.14 12.71
N ILE A 24 -7.25 -2.94 13.24
CA ILE A 24 -6.75 -1.61 13.65
C ILE A 24 -6.34 -0.76 12.45
N LEU A 25 -5.73 -1.36 11.42
CA LEU A 25 -5.33 -0.66 10.19
C LEU A 25 -6.50 -0.38 9.23
N LEU A 26 -7.58 -1.16 9.30
CA LEU A 26 -8.70 -1.04 8.37
C LEU A 26 -9.85 -0.17 8.91
N LEU A 27 -10.06 -0.11 10.23
CA LEU A 27 -10.91 0.93 10.83
C LEU A 27 -10.36 2.34 10.52
N VAL A 28 -9.03 2.46 10.46
CA VAL A 28 -8.32 3.66 9.99
C VAL A 28 -8.70 4.02 8.54
N MET A 29 -8.81 3.05 7.62
CA MET A 29 -9.14 3.33 6.22
C MET A 29 -10.62 3.68 6.00
N ILE A 30 -11.53 3.14 6.80
CA ILE A 30 -12.98 3.41 6.67
C ILE A 30 -13.37 4.77 7.29
N VAL A 31 -12.62 5.25 8.28
CA VAL A 31 -12.99 6.44 9.07
C VAL A 31 -12.05 7.64 8.86
N ALA A 32 -10.90 7.46 8.21
CA ALA A 32 -9.97 8.57 7.93
C ALA A 32 -10.39 9.50 6.78
N THR A 33 -11.52 9.28 6.11
CA THR A 33 -11.96 10.14 4.99
C THR A 33 -12.70 11.41 5.42
N THR A 34 -13.08 11.58 6.69
CA THR A 34 -13.85 12.79 7.09
C THR A 34 -13.59 13.37 8.49
N ALA A 35 -12.65 12.85 9.29
CA ALA A 35 -12.40 13.36 10.64
C ALA A 35 -11.37 14.51 10.69
N SER A 36 -11.68 15.65 10.09
CA SER A 36 -10.99 16.93 10.41
C SER A 36 -11.57 17.48 11.71
N THR A 37 -11.09 16.99 12.85
CA THR A 37 -10.98 17.66 14.18
C THR A 37 -10.91 16.60 15.29
N ALA A 38 -9.71 16.12 15.60
CA ALA A 38 -9.49 15.44 16.87
C ALA A 38 -9.29 16.49 17.97
N LEU A 39 -10.37 16.83 18.69
CA LEU A 39 -10.23 17.33 20.06
C LEU A 39 -9.45 16.29 20.87
N ALA A 40 -8.53 16.75 21.71
CA ALA A 40 -7.77 15.91 22.63
C ALA A 40 -8.73 15.13 23.56
N GLN A 41 -9.09 13.90 23.18
CA GLN A 41 -9.81 12.98 24.03
C GLN A 41 -8.79 12.21 24.89
N SER A 42 -9.02 12.17 26.20
CA SER A 42 -8.11 11.59 27.19
C SER A 42 -8.26 10.07 27.36
N GLY A 43 -9.02 9.38 26.50
CA GLY A 43 -9.29 7.94 26.60
C GLY A 43 -9.27 7.20 25.24
N PRO A 44 -9.30 5.85 25.25
CA PRO A 44 -9.21 5.08 24.01
C PRO A 44 -10.45 5.30 23.14
N VAL A 45 -10.22 5.62 21.87
CA VAL A 45 -11.26 5.84 20.87
C VAL A 45 -11.82 4.54 20.30
N VAL A 46 -11.04 3.46 20.41
CA VAL A 46 -11.38 2.09 19.99
C VAL A 46 -10.99 1.14 21.11
N LYS A 47 -11.94 0.33 21.58
CA LYS A 47 -11.71 -0.72 22.57
C LYS A 47 -12.17 -2.05 22.01
N MET A 48 -11.25 -2.99 21.89
CA MET A 48 -11.50 -4.32 21.37
C MET A 48 -11.41 -5.34 22.49
N THR A 49 -12.44 -6.16 22.65
CA THR A 49 -12.41 -7.31 23.56
C THR A 49 -12.64 -8.58 22.75
N ARG A 50 -11.66 -9.48 22.73
CA ARG A 50 -11.78 -10.81 22.14
C ARG A 50 -11.92 -11.83 23.26
N THR A 51 -13.11 -12.39 23.42
CA THR A 51 -13.36 -13.51 24.33
C THR A 51 -13.25 -14.81 23.54
N ILE A 52 -12.41 -15.72 24.00
CA ILE A 52 -12.15 -17.02 23.38
C ILE A 52 -12.50 -18.07 24.45
N THR A 53 -13.52 -18.88 24.20
CA THR A 53 -13.95 -19.93 25.13
C THR A 53 -13.64 -21.29 24.52
N LEU A 54 -12.62 -21.96 25.07
CA LEU A 54 -12.20 -23.30 24.64
C LEU A 54 -13.12 -24.37 25.19
N ASN A 55 -13.34 -25.42 24.40
CA ASN A 55 -13.94 -26.66 24.86
C ASN A 55 -12.88 -27.77 25.06
N GLU A 56 -13.33 -28.91 25.56
CA GLU A 56 -12.49 -30.05 25.93
C GLU A 56 -11.77 -30.73 24.75
N VAL A 57 -12.18 -30.43 23.51
CA VAL A 57 -11.52 -30.94 22.29
C VAL A 57 -10.67 -29.85 21.59
N GLY A 58 -10.54 -28.67 22.19
CA GLY A 58 -9.70 -27.57 21.68
C GLY A 58 -10.34 -26.70 20.59
N ASP A 59 -11.64 -26.82 20.35
CA ASP A 59 -12.38 -25.84 19.55
C ASP A 59 -12.73 -24.61 20.39
N ALA A 60 -12.90 -23.46 19.75
CA ALA A 60 -13.13 -22.19 20.43
C ALA A 60 -14.38 -21.46 19.92
N ASN A 61 -15.30 -21.14 20.82
CA ASN A 61 -16.32 -20.11 20.56
C ASN A 61 -15.70 -18.74 20.81
N ILE A 62 -15.73 -17.86 19.81
CA ILE A 62 -15.05 -16.57 19.87
C ILE A 62 -16.05 -15.45 19.66
N THR A 63 -16.01 -14.48 20.57
CA THR A 63 -16.72 -13.20 20.46
C THR A 63 -15.71 -12.08 20.40
N LEU A 64 -15.84 -11.21 19.40
CA LEU A 64 -15.06 -9.99 19.24
C LEU A 64 -15.99 -8.79 19.33
N ASP A 65 -15.82 -7.99 20.38
CA ASP A 65 -16.52 -6.74 20.61
C ASP A 65 -15.60 -5.57 20.27
N ILE A 66 -15.98 -4.77 19.28
CA ILE A 66 -15.28 -3.56 18.84
C ILE A 66 -16.13 -2.37 19.27
N ARG A 67 -15.81 -1.81 20.44
CA ARG A 67 -16.48 -0.63 20.97
C ARG A 67 -15.79 0.64 20.46
N LEU A 68 -16.60 1.55 19.93
CA LEU A 68 -16.15 2.79 19.32
C LEU A 68 -16.76 3.99 20.06
N THR A 69 -16.18 5.18 19.88
CA THR A 69 -16.91 6.41 20.23
C THR A 69 -18.15 6.53 19.34
N THR A 70 -19.20 7.21 19.82
CA THR A 70 -20.47 7.35 19.10
C THR A 70 -20.30 7.92 17.69
N ASN A 71 -19.37 8.87 17.51
CA ASN A 71 -19.07 9.45 16.20
C ASN A 71 -18.48 8.41 15.25
N LEU A 72 -17.40 7.73 15.67
CA LEU A 72 -16.74 6.70 14.86
C LEU A 72 -17.67 5.52 14.54
N TYR A 73 -18.51 5.14 15.50
CA TYR A 73 -19.53 4.10 15.30
C TYR A 73 -20.55 4.49 14.24
N THR A 74 -21.09 5.71 14.33
CA THR A 74 -22.08 6.22 13.38
C THR A 74 -21.49 6.31 11.97
N GLU A 75 -20.24 6.78 11.87
CA GLU A 75 -19.52 6.87 10.60
C GLU A 75 -19.22 5.49 10.01
N LEU A 76 -18.76 4.53 10.80
CA LEU A 76 -18.54 3.14 10.37
C LEU A 76 -19.86 2.50 9.88
N LYS A 77 -20.96 2.68 10.62
CA LYS A 77 -22.26 2.14 10.24
C LYS A 77 -22.82 2.79 8.97
N THR A 78 -22.56 4.08 8.76
CA THR A 78 -22.99 4.83 7.58
C THR A 78 -22.17 4.48 6.34
N SER A 79 -20.86 4.34 6.48
CA SER A 79 -19.93 3.99 5.39
C SER A 79 -19.96 2.51 5.02
N SER A 80 -20.24 1.64 5.99
CA SER A 80 -20.27 0.17 5.83
C SER A 80 -21.54 -0.46 6.41
N PRO A 81 -22.75 -0.10 5.90
CA PRO A 81 -24.01 -0.59 6.45
C PRO A 81 -24.22 -2.09 6.20
N ASN A 82 -23.50 -2.67 5.24
CA ASN A 82 -23.56 -4.09 4.93
C ASN A 82 -22.56 -4.87 5.80
N MET A 83 -23.07 -5.55 6.83
CA MET A 83 -22.24 -6.33 7.75
C MET A 83 -21.41 -7.41 7.07
N ALA A 84 -21.92 -8.08 6.02
CA ALA A 84 -21.14 -9.09 5.32
C ALA A 84 -19.92 -8.50 4.60
N VAL A 85 -20.03 -7.25 4.10
CA VAL A 85 -18.89 -6.51 3.54
C VAL A 85 -17.91 -6.16 4.65
N LEU A 86 -18.41 -5.63 5.77
CA LEU A 86 -17.58 -5.28 6.91
C LEU A 86 -16.80 -6.50 7.43
N LEU A 87 -17.47 -7.65 7.67
CA LEU A 87 -16.81 -8.89 8.09
C LEU A 87 -15.68 -9.31 7.15
N ARG A 88 -15.90 -9.25 5.82
CA ARG A 88 -14.86 -9.59 4.83
C ARG A 88 -13.70 -8.59 4.85
N GLN A 89 -14.00 -7.31 5.00
CA GLN A 89 -12.98 -6.27 5.13
C GLN A 89 -12.16 -6.48 6.41
N LEU A 90 -12.78 -6.95 7.48
CA LEU A 90 -12.11 -7.35 8.72
C LEU A 90 -11.36 -8.70 8.63
N GLY A 91 -11.34 -9.33 7.44
CA GLY A 91 -10.60 -10.56 7.18
C GLY A 91 -11.30 -11.85 7.61
N ALA A 92 -12.58 -11.78 8.01
CA ALA A 92 -13.34 -12.96 8.40
C ALA A 92 -13.39 -13.99 7.25
N GLY A 93 -12.98 -15.23 7.55
CA GLY A 93 -12.95 -16.34 6.59
C GLY A 93 -11.85 -16.25 5.51
N LYS A 94 -10.95 -15.26 5.54
CA LYS A 94 -9.81 -15.18 4.61
C LYS A 94 -8.58 -15.98 5.09
N HIS A 95 -8.46 -16.15 6.39
CA HIS A 95 -7.35 -16.84 7.03
C HIS A 95 -7.44 -18.35 6.87
N TRP A 96 -6.34 -19.04 7.16
CA TRP A 96 -6.25 -20.49 7.03
C TRP A 96 -7.04 -21.24 8.10
N ALA A 97 -7.42 -20.58 9.20
CA ALA A 97 -8.22 -21.21 10.25
C ALA A 97 -9.61 -21.61 9.75
N GLN A 98 -10.14 -22.69 10.31
CA GLN A 98 -11.47 -23.16 9.97
C GLN A 98 -12.51 -22.51 10.88
N LEU A 99 -13.20 -21.53 10.30
CA LEU A 99 -14.24 -20.77 10.98
C LEU A 99 -15.63 -21.26 10.53
N GLU A 100 -16.53 -21.43 11.48
CA GLU A 100 -17.93 -21.80 11.29
C GLU A 100 -18.84 -20.74 11.91
N ASN A 101 -20.07 -20.61 11.39
CA ASN A 101 -21.14 -19.78 11.98
C ASN A 101 -20.72 -18.32 12.25
N ILE A 102 -19.98 -17.71 11.31
CA ILE A 102 -19.56 -16.31 11.45
C ILE A 102 -20.80 -15.41 11.36
N ASP A 103 -21.10 -14.73 12.46
CA ASP A 103 -22.17 -13.74 12.57
C ASP A 103 -21.61 -12.39 13.01
N GLY A 104 -22.25 -11.31 12.57
CA GLY A 104 -21.85 -9.94 12.92
C GLY A 104 -23.06 -9.04 13.09
N ARG A 105 -23.00 -8.11 14.03
CA ARG A 105 -24.07 -7.13 14.26
C ARG A 105 -23.57 -5.80 14.79
N PHE A 106 -24.31 -4.76 14.42
CA PHE A 106 -24.21 -3.42 14.98
C PHE A 106 -25.08 -3.36 16.25
N ASP A 107 -24.48 -3.11 17.40
CA ASP A 107 -25.16 -2.90 18.68
C ASP A 107 -25.18 -1.40 19.02
N ASP A 108 -26.32 -0.77 18.73
CA ASP A 108 -26.51 0.67 18.90
C ASP A 108 -26.55 1.08 20.38
N GLY A 109 -26.88 0.16 21.30
CA GLY A 109 -27.00 0.46 22.73
C GLY A 109 -25.67 0.86 23.35
N ASP A 110 -24.58 0.24 22.90
CA ASP A 110 -23.22 0.43 23.44
C ASP A 110 -22.20 0.94 22.40
N SER A 111 -22.65 1.32 21.19
CA SER A 111 -21.78 1.71 20.07
C SER A 111 -20.72 0.64 19.74
N THR A 112 -21.17 -0.60 19.62
CA THR A 112 -20.29 -1.78 19.49
C THR A 112 -20.59 -2.55 18.22
N VAL A 113 -19.56 -2.95 17.49
CA VAL A 113 -19.67 -4.00 16.46
C VAL A 113 -19.29 -5.31 17.12
N ARG A 114 -20.24 -6.25 17.16
CA ARG A 114 -20.04 -7.58 17.74
C ARG A 114 -19.95 -8.62 16.65
N ILE A 115 -18.95 -9.47 16.74
CA ILE A 115 -18.68 -10.56 15.79
C ILE A 115 -18.53 -11.86 16.57
N GLU A 116 -19.22 -12.90 16.15
CA GLU A 116 -19.23 -14.20 16.81
C GLU A 116 -18.91 -15.29 15.78
N TYR A 117 -18.08 -16.26 16.14
CA TYR A 117 -17.75 -17.41 15.30
C TYR A 117 -17.22 -18.58 16.11
N LEU A 118 -17.32 -19.78 15.54
CA LEU A 118 -16.66 -20.99 16.05
C LEU A 118 -15.37 -21.19 15.26
N GLN A 119 -14.26 -21.42 15.95
CA GLN A 119 -12.98 -21.81 15.35
C GLN A 119 -12.65 -23.25 15.74
N ARG A 120 -12.40 -24.09 14.74
CA ARG A 120 -11.98 -25.48 14.95
C ARG A 120 -10.48 -25.58 15.23
N GLY A 121 -10.09 -26.45 16.15
CA GLY A 121 -8.69 -26.81 16.40
C GLY A 121 -7.80 -25.65 16.81
N LEU A 122 -8.31 -24.74 17.64
CA LEU A 122 -7.50 -23.64 18.19
C LEU A 122 -6.45 -24.16 19.17
N ALA A 123 -6.81 -25.17 19.97
CA ALA A 123 -5.91 -25.86 20.88
C ALA A 123 -5.67 -27.31 20.43
N ARG A 124 -4.45 -27.82 20.64
CA ARG A 124 -4.10 -29.22 20.38
C ARG A 124 -2.95 -29.72 21.24
N ILE A 125 -2.77 -31.04 21.29
CA ILE A 125 -1.68 -31.70 22.02
C ILE A 125 -0.52 -31.96 21.04
N GLU A 126 0.57 -31.21 21.15
CA GLU A 126 1.73 -31.42 20.26
C GLU A 126 2.78 -32.39 20.80
N HIS A 127 2.95 -32.46 22.13
CA HIS A 127 3.97 -33.26 22.80
C HIS A 127 3.70 -33.39 24.31
N GLU A 128 4.00 -34.56 24.88
CA GLU A 128 3.90 -34.90 26.31
C GLU A 128 2.51 -34.70 26.93
N GLY A 129 1.44 -34.80 26.14
CA GLY A 129 0.07 -34.62 26.65
C GLY A 129 -0.34 -33.17 26.95
N GLU A 130 0.59 -32.21 26.85
CA GLU A 130 0.36 -30.78 27.11
C GLU A 130 -0.45 -30.13 25.97
N TRP A 131 -1.56 -29.47 26.32
CA TRP A 131 -2.35 -28.69 25.36
C TRP A 131 -1.69 -27.36 25.05
N LYS A 132 -1.79 -26.93 23.79
CA LYS A 132 -1.16 -25.70 23.31
C LYS A 132 -2.12 -24.84 22.54
N VAL A 133 -2.07 -23.54 22.82
CA VAL A 133 -2.70 -22.46 22.05
C VAL A 133 -1.59 -21.48 21.67
N ALA A 134 -1.38 -21.25 20.37
CA ALA A 134 -0.37 -20.27 19.98
C ALA A 134 -0.85 -18.84 20.25
N ILE A 135 0.11 -17.99 20.61
CA ILE A 135 -0.04 -16.55 20.79
C ILE A 135 0.82 -15.89 19.72
N ASP A 136 0.21 -15.34 18.67
CA ASP A 136 0.99 -14.77 17.57
C ASP A 136 1.28 -13.26 17.72
N ASP A 137 0.86 -12.59 18.78
CA ASP A 137 1.11 -11.15 18.93
C ASP A 137 2.08 -10.85 20.06
N GLN A 138 3.33 -10.56 19.67
CA GLN A 138 4.42 -10.19 20.58
C GLN A 138 4.23 -8.82 21.23
N SER A 139 3.23 -8.04 20.82
CA SER A 139 2.86 -6.78 21.48
C SER A 139 1.88 -6.97 22.65
N LEU A 140 1.45 -8.20 22.92
CA LEU A 140 0.59 -8.53 24.05
C LEU A 140 1.39 -8.64 25.34
N ASP A 141 0.85 -8.02 26.38
CA ASP A 141 1.27 -8.19 27.76
C ASP A 141 0.32 -9.13 28.50
N LEU A 142 0.88 -10.03 29.31
CA LEU A 142 0.11 -10.88 30.21
C LEU A 142 -0.38 -10.07 31.41
N ILE A 143 -1.70 -10.01 31.60
CA ILE A 143 -2.32 -9.36 32.75
C ILE A 143 -2.51 -10.35 33.90
N THR A 144 -3.09 -11.52 33.61
CA THR A 144 -3.25 -12.59 34.59
C THR A 144 -3.40 -13.92 33.89
N ILE A 145 -2.99 -15.00 34.56
CA ILE A 145 -3.26 -16.38 34.17
C ILE A 145 -3.58 -17.19 35.43
N ASP A 146 -4.58 -18.05 35.30
CA ASP A 146 -4.96 -19.08 36.25
C ASP A 146 -5.54 -20.28 35.48
N ASP A 147 -5.85 -21.37 36.18
CA ASP A 147 -6.33 -22.62 35.59
C ASP A 147 -7.69 -22.50 34.88
N ARG A 148 -8.39 -21.36 34.98
CA ARG A 148 -9.66 -21.11 34.30
C ARG A 148 -9.52 -20.12 33.14
N GLN A 149 -8.53 -19.25 33.17
CA GLN A 149 -8.40 -18.19 32.16
C GLN A 149 -7.00 -17.59 32.05
N ALA A 150 -6.72 -17.03 30.89
CA ALA A 150 -5.65 -16.07 30.67
C ALA A 150 -6.22 -14.75 30.12
N ILE A 151 -5.75 -13.62 30.65
CA ILE A 151 -6.08 -12.28 30.16
C ILE A 151 -4.82 -11.63 29.63
N LEU A 152 -4.86 -11.27 28.35
CA LEU A 152 -3.79 -10.56 27.65
C LEU A 152 -4.30 -9.18 27.26
N SER A 153 -3.40 -8.21 27.16
CA SER A 153 -3.76 -6.89 26.64
C SER A 153 -2.66 -6.26 25.83
N SER A 154 -3.03 -5.38 24.91
CA SER A 154 -2.08 -4.51 24.23
C SER A 154 -2.70 -3.13 24.02
N THR A 155 -1.85 -2.12 23.90
CA THR A 155 -2.26 -0.75 23.57
C THR A 155 -1.41 -0.26 22.41
N ALA A 156 -2.06 0.39 21.45
CA ALA A 156 -1.40 0.90 20.27
C ALA A 156 -1.99 2.25 19.87
N ASN A 157 -1.12 3.15 19.41
CA ASN A 157 -1.57 4.34 18.71
C ASN A 157 -2.04 3.93 17.32
N THR A 158 -3.30 4.22 17.02
CA THR A 158 -3.92 4.00 15.71
C THR A 158 -4.08 5.36 15.04
N ALA A 159 -4.32 5.42 13.72
CA ALA A 159 -4.58 6.71 13.08
C ALA A 159 -5.91 7.35 13.54
N LEU A 160 -6.79 6.59 14.21
CA LEU A 160 -8.01 7.11 14.84
C LEU A 160 -7.77 7.66 16.25
N GLY A 161 -6.59 7.40 16.83
CA GLY A 161 -6.25 7.68 18.22
C GLY A 161 -5.82 6.41 18.99
N LEU A 162 -5.74 6.49 20.32
CA LEU A 162 -5.33 5.37 21.16
C LEU A 162 -6.35 4.22 21.08
N GLY A 163 -5.88 3.02 20.75
CA GLY A 163 -6.65 1.78 20.72
C GLY A 163 -6.18 0.81 21.79
N THR A 164 -7.10 0.04 22.36
CA THR A 164 -6.79 -1.04 23.32
C THR A 164 -7.38 -2.36 22.87
N LEU A 165 -6.61 -3.43 22.97
CA LEU A 165 -7.05 -4.81 22.77
C LEU A 165 -6.97 -5.55 24.10
N ILE A 166 -8.04 -6.25 24.46
CA ILE A 166 -8.08 -7.22 25.57
C ILE A 166 -8.45 -8.57 24.99
N ILE A 167 -7.67 -9.60 25.28
CA ILE A 167 -7.99 -10.99 24.95
C ILE A 167 -8.29 -11.70 26.26
N LYS A 168 -9.45 -12.35 26.33
CA LYS A 168 -9.86 -13.20 27.44
C LYS A 168 -9.94 -14.63 26.92
N LEU A 169 -8.94 -15.44 27.22
CA LEU A 169 -8.96 -16.87 26.91
C LEU A 169 -9.52 -17.61 28.12
N GLN A 170 -10.64 -18.29 27.96
CA GLN A 170 -11.23 -19.17 28.96
C GLN A 170 -10.85 -20.60 28.63
N LEU A 171 -10.24 -21.28 29.60
CA LEU A 171 -9.79 -22.66 29.47
C LEU A 171 -10.97 -23.63 29.75
N PRO A 172 -10.90 -24.87 29.24
CA PRO A 172 -11.92 -25.88 29.52
C PRO A 172 -12.04 -26.21 31.01
N GLU A 173 -13.18 -26.75 31.43
CA GLU A 173 -13.32 -27.29 32.79
C GLU A 173 -12.34 -28.46 33.00
N GLY A 174 -11.69 -28.52 34.16
CA GLY A 174 -10.65 -29.51 34.46
C GLY A 174 -9.25 -29.13 33.96
N ALA A 175 -9.09 -27.99 33.29
CA ALA A 175 -7.77 -27.47 32.97
C ALA A 175 -6.97 -27.16 34.25
N HIS A 176 -5.67 -27.41 34.22
CA HIS A 176 -4.74 -27.13 35.30
C HIS A 176 -3.32 -26.86 34.76
N GLU A 177 -2.45 -26.32 35.60
CA GLU A 177 -1.06 -25.98 35.24
C GLU A 177 -0.98 -25.00 34.06
N ALA A 178 -1.94 -24.09 33.95
CA ALA A 178 -1.97 -23.12 32.87
C ALA A 178 -0.77 -22.17 32.92
N ALA A 179 -0.04 -22.06 31.82
CA ALA A 179 1.17 -21.25 31.71
C ALA A 179 1.27 -20.55 30.35
N ILE A 180 2.03 -19.46 30.31
CA ILE A 180 2.45 -18.82 29.05
C ILE A 180 3.97 -18.77 29.02
N ASP A 181 4.55 -19.13 27.88
CA ASP A 181 6.00 -19.11 27.72
C ASP A 181 6.54 -17.67 27.83
N SER A 182 7.77 -17.53 28.31
CA SER A 182 8.40 -16.21 28.54
C SER A 182 8.51 -15.32 27.30
N ARG A 183 8.31 -15.87 26.09
CA ARG A 183 8.36 -15.16 24.82
C ARG A 183 6.98 -14.73 24.33
N MET A 184 5.91 -15.02 25.08
CA MET A 184 4.52 -14.73 24.71
C MET A 184 4.14 -15.35 23.36
N THR A 185 4.58 -16.58 23.12
CA THR A 185 4.37 -17.32 21.87
C THR A 185 3.39 -18.47 22.00
N GLU A 186 3.25 -19.05 23.19
CA GLU A 186 2.38 -20.20 23.43
C GLU A 186 1.78 -20.09 24.84
N LEU A 187 0.48 -20.38 24.93
CA LEU A 187 -0.17 -20.76 26.18
C LEU A 187 -0.26 -22.28 26.23
N THR A 188 0.06 -22.85 27.38
CA THR A 188 -0.05 -24.27 27.65
C THR A 188 -0.94 -24.56 28.86
N TYR A 189 -1.54 -25.73 28.89
CA TYR A 189 -2.31 -26.24 30.02
C TYR A 189 -2.40 -27.77 29.94
N ASP A 190 -2.63 -28.40 31.09
CA ASP A 190 -2.99 -29.80 31.17
C ASP A 190 -4.49 -29.94 31.31
N LEU A 191 -5.04 -31.04 30.79
CA LEU A 191 -6.45 -31.38 30.91
C LEU A 191 -6.54 -32.84 31.31
N ASP A 192 -7.32 -33.11 32.36
CA ASP A 192 -7.53 -34.48 32.82
C ASP A 192 -8.00 -35.38 31.66
N ALA A 193 -7.40 -36.57 31.58
CA ALA A 193 -7.66 -37.50 30.49
C ALA A 193 -9.16 -37.80 30.37
N GLN A 194 -9.73 -37.51 29.21
CA GLN A 194 -11.10 -37.88 28.89
C GLN A 194 -11.15 -39.39 28.69
N THR A 195 -11.84 -40.12 29.56
CA THR A 195 -11.99 -41.58 29.42
C THR A 195 -12.78 -41.90 28.15
N ASN A 196 -12.09 -42.35 27.10
CA ASN A 196 -12.69 -42.80 25.86
C ASN A 196 -12.56 -44.34 25.79
N GLU A 197 -13.59 -45.06 26.23
CA GLU A 197 -13.65 -46.54 26.20
C GLU A 197 -14.10 -47.10 24.83
N GLY A 198 -14.16 -46.24 23.81
CA GLY A 198 -14.58 -46.60 22.46
C GLY A 198 -13.53 -47.43 21.69
N ASN A 199 -14.00 -48.26 20.76
CA ASN A 199 -13.16 -49.04 19.82
C ASN A 199 -13.46 -48.68 18.35
N GLY A 200 -14.37 -47.74 18.13
CA GLY A 200 -14.75 -47.16 16.86
C GLY A 200 -13.59 -46.34 16.29
N VAL A 201 -13.22 -46.74 15.09
CA VAL A 201 -12.17 -46.11 14.30
C VAL A 201 -12.82 -45.30 13.19
N GLY A 202 -12.52 -44.00 13.12
CA GLY A 202 -13.03 -43.12 12.08
C GLY A 202 -12.22 -41.83 11.98
N SER A 203 -11.90 -41.42 10.77
CA SER A 203 -11.27 -40.12 10.52
C SER A 203 -11.74 -39.55 9.19
N ASP A 204 -11.96 -38.24 9.16
CA ASP A 204 -12.20 -37.49 7.94
C ASP A 204 -10.98 -36.61 7.65
N PHE A 205 -10.47 -36.70 6.41
CA PHE A 205 -9.36 -35.88 5.94
C PHE A 205 -9.78 -35.07 4.72
N ALA A 206 -9.61 -33.75 4.81
CA ALA A 206 -9.85 -32.82 3.71
C ALA A 206 -8.66 -31.90 3.49
N VAL A 207 -8.49 -31.47 2.24
CA VAL A 207 -7.46 -30.50 1.83
C VAL A 207 -8.14 -29.37 1.08
N ASP A 208 -8.07 -28.17 1.64
CA ASP A 208 -8.45 -26.95 0.94
C ASP A 208 -7.21 -26.38 0.24
N THR A 209 -7.37 -25.88 -0.98
CA THR A 209 -6.26 -25.28 -1.71
C THR A 209 -6.71 -24.10 -2.57
N ARG A 210 -5.81 -23.12 -2.71
CA ARG A 210 -5.95 -22.07 -3.72
C ARG A 210 -5.83 -22.69 -5.12
N LYS A 211 -6.83 -22.44 -5.95
CA LYS A 211 -6.80 -22.85 -7.37
C LYS A 211 -5.65 -22.22 -8.14
N ASP A 212 -5.36 -20.96 -7.85
CA ASP A 212 -4.35 -20.15 -8.53
C ASP A 212 -3.34 -19.58 -7.54
N VAL A 213 -2.06 -19.73 -7.88
CA VAL A 213 -0.91 -19.15 -7.18
C VAL A 213 -0.25 -18.14 -8.11
N MET A 214 -0.22 -16.88 -7.68
CA MET A 214 0.48 -15.80 -8.40
C MET A 214 1.99 -15.86 -8.15
N SER A 215 2.80 -16.08 -9.19
CA SER A 215 4.26 -16.13 -9.04
C SER A 215 4.82 -14.84 -8.44
N CYS A 216 4.28 -13.67 -8.79
CA CYS A 216 4.72 -12.39 -8.22
C CYS A 216 4.57 -12.31 -6.70
N LEU A 217 3.65 -13.09 -6.10
CA LEU A 217 3.43 -13.17 -4.65
C LEU A 217 4.13 -14.35 -3.99
N ALA A 218 5.02 -15.08 -4.67
CA ALA A 218 5.64 -16.30 -4.13
C ALA A 218 6.33 -16.09 -2.77
N LYS A 219 7.04 -14.96 -2.59
CA LYS A 219 7.67 -14.60 -1.31
C LYS A 219 6.65 -14.36 -0.19
N ILE A 220 5.43 -13.93 -0.54
CA ILE A 220 4.33 -13.66 0.41
C ILE A 220 3.63 -14.97 0.80
N TYR A 221 3.32 -15.83 -0.17
CA TYR A 221 2.72 -17.15 0.08
C TYR A 221 3.57 -18.04 1.01
N GLY A 222 4.89 -17.84 1.02
CA GLY A 222 5.82 -18.54 1.90
C GLY A 222 6.06 -17.87 3.26
N ASN A 223 5.33 -16.81 3.59
CA ASN A 223 5.53 -16.03 4.81
C ASN A 223 4.27 -16.00 5.67
N GLU A 224 4.32 -16.71 6.80
CA GLU A 224 3.21 -16.89 7.75
C GLU A 224 2.68 -15.56 8.34
N LYS A 225 3.44 -14.46 8.27
CA LYS A 225 2.94 -13.13 8.65
C LYS A 225 1.77 -12.68 7.79
N PHE A 226 1.68 -13.17 6.56
CA PHE A 226 0.56 -12.95 5.65
C PHE A 226 -0.37 -14.16 5.73
N SER A 227 -1.00 -14.37 6.89
CA SER A 227 -1.81 -15.55 7.20
C SER A 227 -2.98 -15.78 6.24
N GLN A 228 -3.49 -14.72 5.60
CA GLN A 228 -4.50 -14.79 4.56
C GLN A 228 -3.97 -15.40 3.25
N MET A 229 -2.66 -15.41 3.05
CA MET A 229 -1.96 -15.90 1.85
C MET A 229 -1.51 -17.36 2.01
N TRP A 230 -2.21 -18.17 2.80
CA TRP A 230 -2.01 -19.62 2.81
C TRP A 230 -2.26 -20.23 1.43
N THR A 231 -1.47 -21.22 1.02
CA THR A 231 -1.62 -21.87 -0.30
C THR A 231 -2.53 -23.10 -0.24
N ALA A 232 -2.42 -23.86 0.85
CA ALA A 232 -3.30 -24.96 1.17
C ALA A 232 -3.46 -25.09 2.69
N ARG A 233 -4.43 -25.89 3.13
CA ARG A 233 -4.53 -26.35 4.51
C ARG A 233 -5.08 -27.77 4.53
N SER A 234 -4.66 -28.58 5.50
CA SER A 234 -5.35 -29.81 5.85
C SER A 234 -6.36 -29.56 6.96
N ILE A 235 -7.42 -30.36 6.93
CA ILE A 235 -8.44 -30.43 7.97
C ILE A 235 -8.58 -31.92 8.27
N PHE A 236 -8.15 -32.32 9.45
CA PHE A 236 -8.25 -33.70 9.91
C PHE A 236 -9.16 -33.76 11.13
N ARG A 237 -10.18 -34.60 11.08
CA ARG A 237 -11.14 -34.78 12.16
C ARG A 237 -11.18 -36.23 12.59
N ASN A 238 -11.04 -36.47 13.89
CA ASN A 238 -11.33 -37.78 14.46
C ASN A 238 -12.86 -37.93 14.57
N THR A 239 -13.43 -38.83 13.78
CA THR A 239 -14.88 -39.12 13.76
C THR A 239 -15.23 -40.42 14.49
N GLY A 240 -14.23 -41.13 15.00
CA GLY A 240 -14.40 -42.29 15.87
C GLY A 240 -14.68 -41.90 17.32
N ASP A 241 -14.67 -42.91 18.18
CA ASP A 241 -14.85 -42.82 19.64
C ASP A 241 -13.58 -43.22 20.42
N SER A 242 -12.46 -43.40 19.70
CA SER A 242 -11.14 -43.74 20.23
C SER A 242 -10.09 -42.73 19.79
N GLU A 243 -8.99 -42.62 20.55
CA GLU A 243 -7.90 -41.68 20.24
C GLU A 243 -7.13 -42.06 18.98
N ILE A 244 -6.70 -41.04 18.25
CA ILE A 244 -5.73 -41.15 17.15
C ILE A 244 -4.40 -40.61 17.65
N THR A 245 -3.31 -41.34 17.44
CA THR A 245 -1.98 -40.94 17.91
C THR A 245 -0.99 -40.75 16.77
N ASP A 246 0.15 -40.10 17.04
CA ASP A 246 1.23 -39.86 16.08
C ASP A 246 0.76 -39.17 14.77
N TYR A 247 -0.27 -38.32 14.84
CA TYR A 247 -0.76 -37.58 13.67
C TYR A 247 0.33 -36.65 13.15
N ARG A 248 0.58 -36.72 11.84
CA ARG A 248 1.45 -35.79 11.15
C ARG A 248 1.01 -35.56 9.71
N VAL A 249 1.20 -34.33 9.23
CA VAL A 249 0.92 -33.93 7.84
C VAL A 249 2.05 -33.09 7.26
N ARG A 250 2.32 -33.23 5.96
CA ARG A 250 3.24 -32.37 5.21
C ARG A 250 2.76 -32.15 3.78
N PHE A 251 3.25 -31.07 3.18
CA PHE A 251 2.82 -30.59 1.87
C PHE A 251 4.01 -30.29 0.96
N ARG A 252 3.83 -30.40 -0.35
CA ARG A 252 4.70 -29.77 -1.34
C ARG A 252 3.92 -29.37 -2.58
N ILE A 253 4.47 -28.44 -3.36
CA ILE A 253 4.04 -28.19 -4.73
C ILE A 253 5.07 -28.85 -5.62
N ALA A 254 4.66 -29.90 -6.32
CA ALA A 254 5.53 -30.71 -7.16
C ALA A 254 6.39 -29.82 -8.07
N GLU A 255 7.71 -30.08 -8.10
CA GLU A 255 8.72 -29.32 -8.85
C GLU A 255 8.96 -27.86 -8.45
N HIS A 256 8.10 -27.27 -7.62
CA HIS A 256 8.12 -25.84 -7.29
C HIS A 256 8.40 -25.54 -5.81
N SER A 257 8.27 -26.51 -4.91
CA SER A 257 8.71 -26.40 -3.51
C SER A 257 9.31 -27.72 -3.01
N SER A 258 10.12 -27.66 -1.97
CA SER A 258 10.43 -28.85 -1.17
C SER A 258 9.22 -29.28 -0.34
N TRP A 259 9.27 -30.50 0.19
CA TRP A 259 8.38 -30.90 1.29
C TRP A 259 8.51 -29.93 2.46
N SER A 260 7.38 -29.53 3.01
CA SER A 260 7.32 -28.84 4.29
C SER A 260 7.84 -29.76 5.40
N ARG A 261 8.13 -29.16 6.56
CA ARG A 261 8.28 -29.94 7.79
C ARG A 261 6.93 -30.62 8.08
N TRP A 262 7.00 -31.76 8.75
CA TRP A 262 5.82 -32.37 9.35
C TRP A 262 5.21 -31.40 10.35
N ALA A 263 3.94 -31.05 10.19
CA ALA A 263 3.07 -30.61 11.30
C ALA A 263 2.63 -31.86 12.07
N ARG A 264 2.32 -31.73 13.36
CA ARG A 264 2.03 -32.89 14.22
C ARG A 264 1.05 -32.59 15.34
N SER A 265 0.35 -33.63 15.76
CA SER A 265 -0.42 -33.73 17.00
C SER A 265 -0.08 -35.09 17.59
N GLU A 266 0.34 -35.15 18.85
CA GLU A 266 0.64 -36.42 19.51
C GLU A 266 -0.61 -37.26 19.65
N VAL A 267 -1.71 -36.61 20.05
CA VAL A 267 -3.03 -37.19 20.19
C VAL A 267 -4.05 -36.30 19.46
N VAL A 268 -5.05 -36.93 18.86
CA VAL A 268 -6.27 -36.30 18.32
C VAL A 268 -7.46 -37.01 18.96
N LEU A 269 -8.12 -36.34 19.90
CA LEU A 269 -9.23 -36.88 20.68
C LEU A 269 -10.47 -37.14 19.81
N PRO A 270 -11.38 -38.05 20.21
CA PRO A 270 -12.70 -38.20 19.58
C PRO A 270 -13.41 -36.86 19.39
N GLY A 271 -13.86 -36.58 18.16
CA GLY A 271 -14.51 -35.32 17.81
C GLY A 271 -13.59 -34.13 17.56
N GLN A 272 -12.32 -34.19 17.97
CA GLN A 272 -11.34 -33.13 17.75
C GLN A 272 -11.04 -32.94 16.26
N THR A 273 -10.84 -31.68 15.88
CA THR A 273 -10.35 -31.28 14.56
C THR A 273 -8.99 -30.63 14.70
N VAL A 274 -8.03 -31.03 13.87
CA VAL A 274 -6.73 -30.34 13.72
C VAL A 274 -6.63 -29.75 12.32
N VAL A 275 -6.16 -28.51 12.24
CA VAL A 275 -6.06 -27.75 10.99
C VAL A 275 -4.62 -27.30 10.82
N ASP A 276 -3.98 -27.65 9.69
CA ASP A 276 -2.58 -27.31 9.43
C ASP A 276 -2.43 -26.50 8.14
N PRO A 277 -1.96 -25.24 8.21
CA PRO A 277 -1.76 -24.42 7.03
C PRO A 277 -0.46 -24.76 6.30
N PHE A 278 -0.45 -24.47 5.01
CA PHE A 278 0.73 -24.62 4.16
C PHE A 278 1.16 -23.28 3.55
N PHE A 279 2.34 -22.85 3.98
CA PHE A 279 3.08 -21.70 3.46
C PHE A 279 4.35 -22.20 2.73
N PRO A 280 4.29 -22.46 1.42
CA PRO A 280 5.39 -23.05 0.66
C PRO A 280 6.63 -22.15 0.58
N ILE A 281 7.81 -22.74 0.77
CA ILE A 281 9.07 -22.15 0.33
C ILE A 281 9.27 -22.52 -1.14
N TYR A 282 8.99 -21.57 -2.04
CA TYR A 282 9.10 -21.78 -3.48
C TYR A 282 10.55 -21.77 -3.99
N ASP A 283 10.78 -22.48 -5.08
CA ASP A 283 11.91 -22.26 -5.99
C ASP A 283 11.68 -20.94 -6.75
N LEU A 284 12.17 -19.85 -6.17
CA LEU A 284 11.98 -18.49 -6.69
C LEU A 284 12.62 -18.29 -8.06
N GLU A 285 13.73 -18.98 -8.36
CA GLU A 285 14.38 -18.87 -9.67
C GLU A 285 13.51 -19.47 -10.78
N LYS A 286 12.87 -20.62 -10.53
CA LYS A 286 11.93 -21.21 -11.47
C LYS A 286 10.72 -20.31 -11.69
N LEU A 287 10.15 -19.73 -10.63
CA LEU A 287 8.99 -18.85 -10.73
C LEU A 287 9.33 -17.52 -11.43
N ALA A 288 10.51 -16.95 -11.19
CA ALA A 288 10.97 -15.74 -11.90
C ALA A 288 11.18 -15.97 -13.40
N LYS A 289 11.45 -17.21 -13.84
CA LYS A 289 11.54 -17.59 -15.26
C LYS A 289 10.18 -17.87 -15.90
N LEU A 290 9.10 -17.94 -15.12
CA LEU A 290 7.78 -18.33 -15.59
C LEU A 290 7.08 -17.18 -16.32
N THR A 291 7.14 -17.17 -17.65
CA THR A 291 6.44 -16.18 -18.51
C THR A 291 5.06 -16.64 -18.97
N GLY A 292 4.71 -17.90 -18.76
CA GLY A 292 3.42 -18.47 -19.15
C GLY A 292 2.87 -19.36 -18.06
N THR A 293 1.56 -19.26 -17.85
CA THR A 293 0.83 -20.00 -16.82
C THR A 293 0.83 -21.49 -17.07
N ARG A 294 0.99 -22.30 -16.01
CA ARG A 294 1.07 -23.76 -16.12
C ARG A 294 0.41 -24.49 -14.94
N PRO A 295 -0.17 -25.69 -15.17
CA PRO A 295 -0.68 -26.52 -14.09
C PRO A 295 0.45 -26.98 -13.16
N ALA A 296 0.11 -27.19 -11.90
CA ALA A 296 0.95 -27.80 -10.89
C ALA A 296 0.12 -28.72 -9.97
N SER A 297 0.82 -29.59 -9.24
CA SER A 297 0.20 -30.48 -8.26
C SER A 297 0.64 -30.10 -6.86
N LEU A 298 -0.33 -29.84 -5.98
CA LEU A 298 -0.13 -29.89 -4.55
C LEU A 298 -0.18 -31.35 -4.13
N GLU A 299 0.87 -31.82 -3.48
CA GLU A 299 0.94 -33.15 -2.90
C GLU A 299 0.93 -33.04 -1.38
N VAL A 300 0.16 -33.90 -0.73
CA VAL A 300 -0.02 -33.95 0.71
C VAL A 300 0.20 -35.38 1.18
N GLU A 301 0.94 -35.54 2.27
CA GLU A 301 1.11 -36.82 2.94
C GLU A 301 0.63 -36.68 4.38
N ILE A 302 -0.12 -37.67 4.84
CA ILE A 302 -0.64 -37.78 6.20
C ILE A 302 -0.30 -39.15 6.76
N GLU A 303 0.11 -39.17 8.03
CA GLU A 303 0.33 -40.40 8.78
C GLU A 303 -0.25 -40.26 10.19
N TYR A 304 -0.85 -41.33 10.69
CA TYR A 304 -1.35 -41.41 12.07
C TYR A 304 -1.53 -42.88 12.48
N ARG A 305 -1.72 -43.13 13.78
CA ARG A 305 -2.02 -44.43 14.35
C ARG A 305 -3.42 -44.46 14.93
N GLN A 306 -4.12 -45.56 14.69
CA GLN A 306 -5.41 -45.84 15.31
C GLN A 306 -5.21 -46.52 16.67
N ALA A 307 -6.28 -46.61 17.46
CA ALA A 307 -6.25 -47.22 18.79
C ALA A 307 -5.77 -48.69 18.81
N ASP A 308 -5.95 -49.43 17.70
CA ASP A 308 -5.44 -50.80 17.53
C ASP A 308 -3.92 -50.87 17.23
N GLY A 309 -3.24 -49.72 17.19
CA GLY A 309 -1.82 -49.57 16.87
C GLY A 309 -1.50 -49.55 15.38
N ARG A 310 -2.51 -49.73 14.50
CA ARG A 310 -2.33 -49.73 13.05
C ARG A 310 -1.88 -48.36 12.57
N LEU A 311 -0.75 -48.34 11.87
CA LEU A 311 -0.28 -47.15 11.16
C LEU A 311 -1.11 -46.97 9.87
N VAL A 312 -1.70 -45.81 9.72
CA VAL A 312 -2.34 -45.35 8.48
C VAL A 312 -1.41 -44.35 7.81
N GLN A 313 -1.20 -44.54 6.51
CA GLN A 313 -0.45 -43.62 5.66
C GLN A 313 -1.29 -43.35 4.43
N GLU A 314 -1.63 -42.08 4.20
CA GLU A 314 -2.40 -41.66 3.04
C GLU A 314 -1.70 -40.50 2.34
N SER A 315 -2.06 -40.31 1.08
CA SER A 315 -1.58 -39.19 0.27
C SER A 315 -2.74 -38.62 -0.53
N ASP A 316 -2.77 -37.30 -0.67
CA ASP A 316 -3.72 -36.59 -1.53
C ASP A 316 -2.95 -35.73 -2.55
N VAL A 317 -3.54 -35.56 -3.73
CA VAL A 317 -2.99 -34.72 -4.80
C VAL A 317 -4.07 -33.80 -5.32
N ARG A 318 -3.88 -32.49 -5.17
CA ARG A 318 -4.78 -31.47 -5.70
C ARG A 318 -4.14 -30.75 -6.87
N ARG A 319 -4.91 -30.59 -7.95
CA ARG A 319 -4.49 -29.75 -9.08
C ARG A 319 -4.63 -28.28 -8.71
N MET A 320 -3.63 -27.51 -9.09
CA MET A 320 -3.63 -26.05 -9.02
C MET A 320 -2.96 -25.48 -10.26
N THR A 321 -2.97 -24.15 -10.37
CA THR A 321 -2.28 -23.44 -11.43
C THR A 321 -1.31 -22.43 -10.85
N ILE A 322 -0.10 -22.40 -11.40
CA ILE A 322 0.87 -21.36 -11.11
C ILE A 322 0.82 -20.35 -12.26
N LEU A 323 0.44 -19.13 -11.93
CA LEU A 323 0.36 -18.03 -12.89
C LEU A 323 1.75 -17.55 -13.26
N SER A 324 1.91 -17.02 -14.48
CA SER A 324 3.15 -16.36 -14.87
C SER A 324 3.54 -15.24 -13.89
N ARG A 325 4.83 -14.87 -13.86
CA ARG A 325 5.32 -13.76 -13.03
C ARG A 325 4.64 -12.42 -13.30
N ASN A 326 3.97 -12.30 -14.46
CA ASN A 326 3.30 -11.10 -14.90
C ASN A 326 1.77 -11.23 -14.81
N GLU A 327 1.20 -12.38 -14.45
CA GLU A 327 -0.26 -12.51 -14.29
C GLU A 327 -0.67 -12.34 -12.83
N ALA A 328 -1.54 -11.37 -12.58
CA ALA A 328 -2.05 -11.08 -11.25
C ALA A 328 -3.58 -11.09 -11.22
N ILE A 329 -4.13 -11.65 -10.13
CA ILE A 329 -5.56 -11.61 -9.79
C ILE A 329 -5.73 -10.58 -8.68
N PHE A 330 -6.60 -9.60 -8.90
CA PHE A 330 -6.76 -8.47 -8.00
C PHE A 330 -7.66 -8.76 -6.81
N SER A 331 -8.53 -9.76 -6.92
CA SER A 331 -9.45 -10.15 -5.87
C SER A 331 -9.40 -11.63 -5.52
N SER A 332 -9.53 -11.96 -4.24
CA SER A 332 -9.86 -13.31 -3.79
C SER A 332 -11.30 -13.73 -4.18
N LEU A 333 -12.19 -12.77 -4.43
CA LEU A 333 -13.60 -12.95 -4.76
C LEU A 333 -13.85 -12.94 -6.27
N ALA A 334 -14.87 -13.68 -6.70
CA ALA A 334 -15.44 -13.51 -8.03
C ALA A 334 -16.18 -12.17 -8.13
N THR A 335 -16.18 -11.58 -9.33
CA THR A 335 -16.72 -10.24 -9.61
C THR A 335 -18.22 -10.14 -9.31
N ASP A 336 -18.98 -11.24 -9.42
CA ASP A 336 -20.40 -11.31 -9.05
C ASP A 336 -20.64 -11.33 -7.52
N LYS A 337 -19.62 -11.71 -6.74
CA LYS A 337 -19.63 -11.67 -5.26
C LYS A 337 -19.02 -10.39 -4.71
N ALA A 338 -18.27 -9.65 -5.51
CA ALA A 338 -17.62 -8.41 -5.12
C ALA A 338 -18.58 -7.22 -5.25
N VAL A 339 -19.01 -6.69 -4.09
CA VAL A 339 -20.04 -5.62 -4.03
C VAL A 339 -19.44 -4.24 -3.77
N SER A 340 -18.16 -4.15 -3.44
CA SER A 340 -17.43 -2.89 -3.23
C SER A 340 -16.16 -2.80 -4.09
N PHE A 341 -15.61 -1.60 -4.24
CA PHE A 341 -14.30 -1.42 -4.89
C PHE A 341 -13.19 -2.16 -4.14
N ALA A 342 -13.17 -2.08 -2.81
CA ALA A 342 -12.23 -2.81 -1.97
C ALA A 342 -12.34 -4.34 -2.18
N ASP A 343 -13.55 -4.89 -2.30
CA ASP A 343 -13.74 -6.32 -2.62
C ASP A 343 -13.09 -6.68 -3.97
N ARG A 344 -13.18 -5.81 -4.98
CA ARG A 344 -12.67 -6.08 -6.34
C ARG A 344 -11.15 -6.00 -6.44
N PHE A 345 -10.48 -5.48 -5.43
CA PHE A 345 -9.04 -5.20 -5.44
C PHE A 345 -8.33 -5.61 -4.14
N ASP A 346 -8.85 -6.60 -3.40
CA ASP A 346 -8.33 -6.96 -2.07
C ASP A 346 -6.86 -7.47 -2.05
N ASN A 347 -6.33 -7.94 -3.18
CA ASN A 347 -4.92 -8.33 -3.33
C ASN A 347 -4.04 -7.24 -3.96
N ILE A 348 -4.61 -6.12 -4.42
CA ILE A 348 -3.88 -5.16 -5.28
C ILE A 348 -2.65 -4.56 -4.60
N GLN A 349 -2.72 -4.30 -3.28
CA GLN A 349 -1.59 -3.75 -2.53
C GLN A 349 -0.40 -4.70 -2.53
N LEU A 350 -0.64 -5.99 -2.25
CA LEU A 350 0.40 -7.02 -2.24
C LEU A 350 0.94 -7.27 -3.65
N VAL A 351 0.06 -7.28 -4.66
CA VAL A 351 0.43 -7.42 -6.07
C VAL A 351 1.34 -6.29 -6.50
N LEU A 352 0.89 -5.05 -6.41
CA LEU A 352 1.65 -3.89 -6.88
C LEU A 352 2.94 -3.68 -6.07
N GLY A 353 2.89 -3.87 -4.76
CA GLY A 353 4.09 -3.89 -3.92
C GLY A 353 5.11 -4.93 -4.36
N SER A 354 4.69 -6.09 -4.84
CA SER A 354 5.58 -7.14 -5.36
C SER A 354 6.02 -6.91 -6.81
N MET A 355 5.33 -6.06 -7.57
CA MET A 355 5.71 -5.71 -8.95
C MET A 355 6.72 -4.56 -9.01
N VAL A 356 6.67 -3.63 -8.05
CA VAL A 356 7.69 -2.58 -7.92
C VAL A 356 9.01 -3.22 -7.49
N ASN A 357 10.08 -2.98 -8.26
CA ASN A 357 11.38 -3.61 -8.05
C ASN A 357 12.53 -2.62 -8.26
N ALA A 358 12.87 -1.87 -7.21
CA ALA A 358 14.04 -0.98 -7.22
C ALA A 358 15.37 -1.72 -7.38
N ASN A 359 15.46 -2.99 -6.95
CA ASN A 359 16.73 -3.73 -6.91
C ASN A 359 17.07 -4.43 -8.24
N ASP A 360 16.17 -4.39 -9.24
CA ASP A 360 16.46 -4.95 -10.55
C ASP A 360 17.64 -4.19 -11.20
N PRO A 361 18.68 -4.89 -11.70
CA PRO A 361 19.84 -4.25 -12.31
C PRO A 361 19.50 -3.31 -13.49
N VAL A 362 18.41 -3.57 -14.23
CA VAL A 362 17.94 -2.71 -15.32
C VAL A 362 17.34 -1.41 -14.75
N ILE A 363 16.59 -1.51 -13.66
CA ILE A 363 16.03 -0.34 -12.97
C ILE A 363 17.14 0.50 -12.34
N GLN A 364 18.17 -0.13 -11.77
CA GLN A 364 19.36 0.57 -11.26
C GLN A 364 20.14 1.29 -12.38
N GLN A 365 20.28 0.67 -13.55
CA GLN A 365 20.87 1.33 -14.72
C GLN A 365 20.04 2.53 -15.19
N LEU A 366 18.72 2.37 -15.24
CA LEU A 366 17.80 3.47 -15.59
C LEU A 366 17.92 4.62 -14.58
N ALA A 367 17.82 4.33 -13.28
CA ALA A 367 17.93 5.30 -12.21
C ALA A 367 19.25 6.09 -12.30
N GLY A 368 20.40 5.40 -12.40
CA GLY A 368 21.69 6.06 -12.56
C GLY A 368 21.83 6.86 -13.86
N GLY A 369 21.17 6.42 -14.94
CA GLY A 369 21.11 7.15 -16.20
C GLY A 369 20.29 8.44 -16.10
N VAL A 370 19.10 8.36 -15.52
CA VAL A 370 18.22 9.51 -15.29
C VAL A 370 18.85 10.50 -14.31
N SER A 371 19.54 10.03 -13.26
CA SER A 371 20.28 10.92 -12.36
C SER A 371 21.33 11.74 -13.11
N ARG A 372 21.99 11.19 -14.15
CA ARG A 372 22.90 11.99 -14.99
C ARG A 372 22.16 13.03 -15.83
N LEU A 373 21.00 12.68 -16.38
CA LEU A 373 20.16 13.61 -17.13
C LEU A 373 19.63 14.76 -16.27
N SER A 374 19.40 14.53 -14.98
CA SER A 374 18.92 15.53 -14.03
C SER A 374 20.03 16.35 -13.35
N GLY A 375 21.30 16.20 -13.76
CA GLY A 375 22.44 16.97 -13.23
C GLY A 375 23.29 16.26 -12.15
N GLY A 376 22.96 15.03 -11.78
CA GLY A 376 23.80 14.14 -10.96
C GLY A 376 23.64 14.27 -9.44
N ALA A 377 22.86 15.25 -8.97
CA ALA A 377 22.55 15.38 -7.54
C ALA A 377 21.60 14.26 -7.06
N ALA A 378 21.62 13.99 -5.76
CA ALA A 378 20.76 12.97 -5.17
C ALA A 378 19.30 13.44 -5.20
N ALA A 379 18.42 12.71 -5.89
CA ALA A 379 16.99 13.08 -5.99
C ALA A 379 16.31 13.24 -4.63
N SER A 380 16.77 12.52 -3.60
CA SER A 380 16.21 12.58 -2.25
C SER A 380 16.73 13.76 -1.40
N SER A 381 17.58 14.64 -1.90
CA SER A 381 18.19 15.70 -1.09
C SER A 381 17.30 16.93 -0.89
N SER A 382 16.46 17.26 -1.86
CA SER A 382 15.52 18.39 -1.80
C SER A 382 14.38 18.19 -2.79
N ASP A 383 13.30 18.95 -2.62
CA ASP A 383 12.16 18.93 -3.54
C ASP A 383 12.56 19.32 -4.97
N ASP A 384 13.49 20.27 -5.12
CA ASP A 384 13.97 20.70 -6.44
C ASP A 384 14.74 19.60 -7.16
N GLU A 385 15.62 18.87 -6.46
CA GLU A 385 16.37 17.76 -7.05
C GLU A 385 15.46 16.56 -7.33
N ALA A 386 14.46 16.32 -6.48
CA ALA A 386 13.41 15.35 -6.76
C ALA A 386 12.64 15.72 -8.04
N ALA A 387 12.19 16.98 -8.16
CA ALA A 387 11.44 17.45 -9.32
C ALA A 387 12.25 17.32 -10.62
N LYS A 388 13.53 17.70 -10.62
CA LYS A 388 14.43 17.52 -11.78
C LYS A 388 14.58 16.06 -12.16
N PHE A 389 14.73 15.16 -11.18
CA PHE A 389 14.83 13.73 -11.44
C PHE A 389 13.54 13.17 -12.04
N LEU A 390 12.38 13.55 -11.49
CA LEU A 390 11.08 13.09 -11.97
C LEU A 390 10.77 13.60 -13.38
N ASP A 391 11.11 14.86 -13.68
CA ASP A 391 11.03 15.43 -15.03
C ASP A 391 11.93 14.67 -16.01
N ALA A 392 13.20 14.46 -15.64
CA ALA A 392 14.14 13.70 -16.46
C ALA A 392 13.67 12.26 -16.71
N LEU A 393 13.06 11.61 -15.72
CA LEU A 393 12.47 10.26 -15.87
C LEU A 393 11.29 10.28 -16.85
N PHE A 394 10.34 11.19 -16.64
CA PHE A 394 9.15 11.31 -17.47
C PHE A 394 9.51 11.64 -18.92
N SER A 395 10.40 12.62 -19.11
CA SER A 395 10.94 13.00 -20.41
C SER A 395 11.71 11.86 -21.08
N PHE A 396 12.54 11.12 -20.32
CA PHE A 396 13.22 9.93 -20.85
C PHE A 396 12.24 8.87 -21.34
N MET A 397 11.15 8.60 -20.61
CA MET A 397 10.13 7.63 -21.02
C MET A 397 9.45 8.05 -22.34
N GLY A 398 9.10 9.34 -22.47
CA GLY A 398 8.53 9.90 -23.70
C GLY A 398 9.50 9.90 -24.89
N ASP A 399 10.72 10.40 -24.69
CA ASP A 399 11.77 10.46 -25.72
C ASP A 399 12.21 9.07 -26.18
N SER A 400 12.11 8.08 -25.30
CA SER A 400 12.38 6.68 -25.64
C SER A 400 11.22 5.97 -26.35
N GLN A 401 10.16 6.69 -26.72
CA GLN A 401 9.00 6.17 -27.42
C GLN A 401 8.33 4.98 -26.70
N ILE A 402 8.28 5.03 -25.36
CA ILE A 402 7.49 4.06 -24.61
C ILE A 402 6.02 4.40 -24.80
N ALA A 403 5.23 3.46 -25.31
CA ALA A 403 3.82 3.67 -25.62
C ALA A 403 2.90 3.30 -24.45
N TYR A 404 1.85 4.09 -24.24
CA TYR A 404 0.70 3.67 -23.45
C TYR A 404 -0.16 2.68 -24.27
N GLN A 405 -0.57 1.58 -23.64
CA GLN A 405 -1.40 0.55 -24.26
C GLN A 405 -2.53 0.08 -23.33
N THR A 406 -3.63 -0.38 -23.94
CA THR A 406 -4.81 -0.88 -23.22
C THR A 406 -5.12 -2.32 -23.67
N PRO A 407 -4.30 -3.32 -23.28
CA PRO A 407 -4.60 -4.72 -23.54
C PRO A 407 -5.88 -5.13 -22.81
N PRO A 408 -6.57 -6.20 -23.25
CA PRO A 408 -7.72 -6.71 -22.54
C PRO A 408 -7.35 -7.11 -21.11
N GLY A 409 -8.27 -6.89 -20.17
CA GLY A 409 -8.13 -7.39 -18.80
C GLY A 409 -8.08 -8.92 -18.75
N LEU A 410 -7.59 -9.46 -17.64
CA LEU A 410 -7.62 -10.89 -17.35
C LEU A 410 -8.88 -11.19 -16.54
N LEU A 411 -9.67 -12.17 -16.97
CA LEU A 411 -10.78 -12.72 -16.19
C LEU A 411 -10.54 -14.21 -15.98
N ARG A 412 -10.46 -14.64 -14.72
CA ARG A 412 -10.11 -16.01 -14.37
C ARG A 412 -11.04 -16.53 -13.26
N ASP A 413 -11.80 -17.57 -13.55
CA ASP A 413 -12.86 -18.09 -12.66
C ASP A 413 -13.81 -16.98 -12.15
N GLY A 414 -14.14 -16.03 -13.03
CA GLY A 414 -14.97 -14.87 -12.69
C GLY A 414 -14.27 -13.80 -11.85
N LYS A 415 -12.96 -13.93 -11.58
CA LYS A 415 -12.15 -12.95 -10.83
C LYS A 415 -11.39 -12.03 -11.77
N ASN A 416 -11.42 -10.73 -11.48
CA ASN A 416 -10.68 -9.73 -12.24
C ASN A 416 -9.18 -9.82 -11.95
N GLY A 417 -8.38 -9.61 -13.00
CA GLY A 417 -6.94 -9.53 -12.94
C GLY A 417 -6.37 -8.79 -14.14
N GLN A 418 -5.05 -8.80 -14.25
CA GLN A 418 -4.35 -8.22 -15.38
C GLN A 418 -2.99 -8.88 -15.58
N HIS A 419 -2.49 -8.83 -16.81
CA HIS A 419 -1.08 -9.01 -17.08
C HIS A 419 -0.33 -7.71 -16.76
N ILE A 420 0.47 -7.70 -15.68
CA ILE A 420 1.28 -6.57 -15.24
C ILE A 420 2.75 -6.82 -15.61
N LYS A 421 3.34 -5.90 -16.35
CA LYS A 421 4.76 -5.92 -16.72
C LYS A 421 5.60 -5.42 -15.55
N SER A 422 6.76 -6.05 -15.34
CA SER A 422 7.80 -5.42 -14.52
C SER A 422 8.33 -4.18 -15.24
N GLY A 423 8.95 -3.24 -14.51
CA GLY A 423 9.56 -2.07 -15.17
C GLY A 423 10.59 -2.44 -16.24
N ARG A 424 11.34 -3.53 -16.00
CA ARG A 424 12.20 -4.18 -17.01
C ARG A 424 11.43 -4.57 -18.27
N ASP A 425 10.30 -5.25 -18.12
CA ASP A 425 9.52 -5.75 -19.26
C ASP A 425 8.89 -4.56 -20.02
N VAL A 426 8.57 -3.45 -19.34
CA VAL A 426 8.14 -2.20 -20.00
C VAL A 426 9.25 -1.63 -20.88
N LEU A 427 10.48 -1.55 -20.37
CA LEU A 427 11.64 -1.07 -21.12
C LEU A 427 11.96 -1.98 -22.32
N GLN A 428 11.90 -3.30 -22.11
CA GLN A 428 12.12 -4.26 -23.19
C GLN A 428 11.06 -4.15 -24.29
N ASN A 429 9.79 -4.01 -23.91
CA ASN A 429 8.68 -3.99 -24.86
C ASN A 429 8.38 -2.60 -25.42
N ARG A 430 8.95 -1.54 -24.84
CA ARG A 430 8.63 -0.13 -25.09
C ARG A 430 7.12 0.18 -25.03
N ALA A 431 6.39 -0.52 -24.17
CA ALA A 431 4.97 -0.30 -23.99
C ALA A 431 4.45 -0.80 -22.63
N GLY A 432 3.50 -0.07 -22.04
CA GLY A 432 2.88 -0.41 -20.76
C GLY A 432 1.46 0.12 -20.61
N THR A 433 0.68 -0.52 -19.75
CA THR A 433 -0.61 -0.01 -19.24
C THR A 433 -0.39 1.05 -18.15
N CYS A 434 -1.46 1.64 -17.61
CA CYS A 434 -1.37 2.64 -16.54
C CYS A 434 -0.66 2.06 -15.30
N VAL A 435 -0.98 0.80 -14.96
CA VAL A 435 -0.32 0.03 -13.91
C VAL A 435 1.15 -0.21 -14.24
N ASP A 436 1.48 -0.64 -15.45
CA ASP A 436 2.86 -0.98 -15.83
C ASP A 436 3.77 0.27 -15.81
N LEU A 437 3.28 1.39 -16.33
CA LEU A 437 3.99 2.66 -16.35
C LEU A 437 4.14 3.19 -14.92
N GLY A 438 3.11 3.08 -14.09
CA GLY A 438 3.20 3.36 -12.66
C GLY A 438 4.26 2.51 -11.97
N VAL A 439 4.28 1.20 -12.20
CA VAL A 439 5.28 0.27 -11.64
C VAL A 439 6.70 0.64 -12.06
N LEU A 440 6.94 0.96 -13.35
CA LEU A 440 8.24 1.43 -13.83
C LEU A 440 8.68 2.73 -13.13
N PHE A 441 7.77 3.70 -13.07
CA PHE A 441 8.02 5.00 -12.47
C PHE A 441 8.34 4.86 -10.97
N ALA A 442 7.49 4.14 -10.23
CA ALA A 442 7.69 3.85 -8.81
C ALA A 442 8.98 3.07 -8.54
N SER A 443 9.30 2.06 -9.34
CA SER A 443 10.55 1.28 -9.16
C SER A 443 11.78 2.16 -9.31
N THR A 444 11.76 3.10 -10.26
CA THR A 444 12.88 4.01 -10.52
C THR A 444 13.00 5.07 -9.43
N CYS A 445 11.88 5.61 -8.95
CA CYS A 445 11.85 6.53 -7.80
C CYS A 445 12.37 5.86 -6.52
N GLU A 446 11.91 4.64 -6.21
CA GLU A 446 12.38 3.87 -5.04
C GLU A 446 13.90 3.62 -5.13
N ALA A 447 14.43 3.33 -6.34
CA ALA A 447 15.86 3.09 -6.57
C ALA A 447 16.77 4.30 -6.24
N VAL A 448 16.25 5.53 -6.29
CA VAL A 448 16.99 6.76 -5.93
C VAL A 448 16.63 7.30 -4.54
N GLY A 449 15.92 6.52 -3.73
CA GLY A 449 15.58 6.87 -2.35
C GLY A 449 14.38 7.81 -2.20
N LEU A 450 13.63 8.07 -3.27
CA LEU A 450 12.32 8.72 -3.17
C LEU A 450 11.28 7.74 -2.60
N ARG A 451 10.13 8.27 -2.18
CA ARG A 451 9.05 7.50 -1.55
C ARG A 451 7.82 7.45 -2.46
N PRO A 452 7.77 6.49 -3.41
CA PRO A 452 6.65 6.35 -4.31
C PRO A 452 5.49 5.57 -3.67
N SER A 453 4.29 5.89 -4.12
CA SER A 453 3.06 5.13 -3.92
C SER A 453 2.39 4.92 -5.28
N LEU A 454 1.60 3.85 -5.41
CA LEU A 454 0.69 3.67 -6.55
C LEU A 454 -0.73 3.92 -6.08
N VAL A 455 -1.44 4.83 -6.74
CA VAL A 455 -2.83 5.16 -6.42
C VAL A 455 -3.71 4.43 -7.42
N VAL A 456 -4.63 3.61 -6.90
CA VAL A 456 -5.57 2.84 -7.70
C VAL A 456 -6.96 3.42 -7.48
N VAL A 457 -7.59 3.87 -8.57
CA VAL A 457 -8.96 4.40 -8.60
C VAL A 457 -9.79 3.58 -9.59
N PRO A 458 -11.13 3.69 -9.62
CA PRO A 458 -11.94 2.99 -10.60
C PRO A 458 -11.45 3.22 -12.05
N GLY A 459 -10.92 2.15 -12.66
CA GLY A 459 -10.48 2.13 -14.05
C GLY A 459 -9.07 2.68 -14.32
N HIS A 460 -8.35 3.17 -13.31
CA HIS A 460 -7.05 3.82 -13.52
C HIS A 460 -6.06 3.58 -12.39
N CYS A 461 -4.77 3.72 -12.70
CA CYS A 461 -3.69 3.66 -11.73
C CYS A 461 -2.56 4.61 -12.12
N PHE A 462 -2.08 5.42 -11.18
CA PHE A 462 -1.01 6.38 -11.41
C PHE A 462 -0.05 6.45 -10.20
N PRO A 463 1.23 6.78 -10.42
CA PRO A 463 2.18 6.98 -9.34
C PRO A 463 1.96 8.31 -8.61
N ALA A 464 2.15 8.29 -7.31
CA ALA A 464 2.36 9.46 -6.47
C ALA A 464 3.72 9.38 -5.80
N VAL A 465 4.38 10.51 -5.57
CA VAL A 465 5.73 10.57 -4.97
C VAL A 465 5.73 11.56 -3.82
N GLN A 466 6.13 11.10 -2.63
CA GLN A 466 6.41 11.98 -1.50
C GLN A 466 7.80 12.58 -1.67
N LEU A 467 7.84 13.91 -1.82
CA LEU A 467 9.06 14.71 -1.91
C LEU A 467 9.77 14.78 -0.54
N PRO A 468 11.05 15.16 -0.50
CA PRO A 468 11.81 15.30 0.76
C PRO A 468 11.14 16.18 1.83
N SER A 469 10.40 17.23 1.43
CA SER A 469 9.61 18.08 2.34
C SER A 469 8.42 17.36 3.01
N GLY A 470 8.02 16.20 2.50
CA GLY A 470 6.81 15.48 2.89
C GLY A 470 5.61 15.72 1.96
N LYS A 471 5.68 16.70 1.06
CA LYS A 471 4.64 16.98 0.06
C LYS A 471 4.45 15.78 -0.86
N LEU A 472 3.20 15.33 -1.01
CA LEU A 472 2.83 14.26 -1.95
C LEU A 472 2.33 14.87 -3.26
N ILE A 473 2.94 14.48 -4.38
CA ILE A 473 2.51 14.88 -5.73
C ILE A 473 2.08 13.65 -6.54
N GLY A 474 1.05 13.79 -7.37
CA GLY A 474 0.66 12.76 -8.33
C GLY A 474 1.31 13.02 -9.69
N VAL A 475 1.60 11.96 -10.45
CA VAL A 475 2.14 12.06 -11.81
C VAL A 475 1.27 11.20 -12.73
N GLU A 476 0.62 11.82 -13.72
CA GLU A 476 -0.12 11.10 -14.75
C GLU A 476 0.87 10.45 -15.75
N ALA A 477 1.35 9.26 -15.40
CA ALA A 477 2.39 8.56 -16.14
C ALA A 477 1.94 8.08 -17.54
N THR A 478 0.64 8.10 -17.86
CA THR A 478 0.15 7.74 -19.21
C THR A 478 0.25 8.89 -20.22
N MET A 479 0.50 10.12 -19.77
CA MET A 479 0.71 11.30 -20.64
C MET A 479 2.11 11.36 -21.28
N ILE A 480 2.95 10.35 -21.06
CA ILE A 480 4.29 10.26 -21.66
C ILE A 480 4.23 10.40 -23.18
N GLY A 481 5.16 11.19 -23.75
CA GLY A 481 5.23 11.46 -25.19
C GLY A 481 4.14 12.39 -25.75
N HIS A 482 3.18 12.81 -24.93
CA HIS A 482 2.06 13.66 -25.36
C HIS A 482 1.89 14.95 -24.55
N ALA A 483 2.53 15.06 -23.38
CA ALA A 483 2.51 16.26 -22.54
C ALA A 483 3.88 16.52 -21.91
N SER A 484 4.05 17.72 -21.36
CA SER A 484 5.17 18.04 -20.48
C SER A 484 5.02 17.37 -19.10
N PHE A 485 6.13 17.26 -18.37
CA PHE A 485 6.10 16.75 -17.00
C PHE A 485 5.23 17.62 -16.09
N LEU A 486 5.24 18.95 -16.25
CA LEU A 486 4.43 19.85 -15.45
C LEU A 486 2.92 19.60 -15.64
N GLU A 487 2.48 19.39 -16.88
CA GLU A 487 1.09 19.04 -17.19
C GLU A 487 0.70 17.68 -16.59
N ALA A 488 1.59 16.69 -16.66
CA ALA A 488 1.38 15.38 -16.06
C ALA A 488 1.30 15.43 -14.53
N VAL A 489 2.12 16.27 -13.88
CA VAL A 489 2.07 16.50 -12.43
C VAL A 489 0.78 17.23 -12.03
N LYS A 490 0.37 18.25 -12.80
CA LYS A 490 -0.87 18.97 -12.56
C LYS A 490 -2.06 18.01 -12.58
N LYS A 491 -2.19 17.24 -13.67
CA LYS A 491 -3.27 16.26 -13.84
C LYS A 491 -3.22 15.16 -12.77
N GLY A 492 -2.06 14.56 -12.53
CA GLY A 492 -1.92 13.51 -11.52
C GLY A 492 -2.18 14.02 -10.09
N THR A 493 -1.85 15.27 -9.78
CA THR A 493 -2.12 15.86 -8.45
C THR A 493 -3.60 16.23 -8.28
N GLU A 494 -4.30 16.62 -9.35
CA GLU A 494 -5.76 16.73 -9.35
C GLU A 494 -6.42 15.37 -9.06
N GLU A 495 -6.01 14.32 -9.76
CA GLU A 495 -6.51 12.96 -9.54
C GLU A 495 -6.18 12.41 -8.15
N LEU A 496 -4.99 12.74 -7.62
CA LEU A 496 -4.62 12.39 -6.24
C LEU A 496 -5.58 13.04 -5.23
N ARG A 497 -5.94 14.31 -5.42
CA ARG A 497 -6.90 15.02 -4.55
C ARG A 497 -8.29 14.39 -4.64
N GLU A 498 -8.74 14.03 -5.84
CA GLU A 498 -10.00 13.31 -6.04
C GLU A 498 -9.97 11.92 -5.36
N ALA A 499 -8.86 11.20 -5.49
CA ALA A 499 -8.67 9.90 -4.87
C ALA A 499 -8.69 9.96 -3.33
N GLN A 500 -8.17 11.04 -2.73
CA GLN A 500 -8.22 11.27 -1.28
C GLN A 500 -9.63 11.49 -0.75
N ASN A 501 -10.52 12.07 -1.57
CA ASN A 501 -11.91 12.35 -1.21
C ASN A 501 -12.89 11.30 -1.76
N GLY A 502 -12.37 10.30 -2.48
CA GLY A 502 -13.16 9.36 -3.25
C GLY A 502 -12.79 7.90 -3.00
N THR A 503 -13.30 7.02 -3.85
CA THR A 503 -12.99 5.60 -3.78
C THR A 503 -11.59 5.34 -4.35
N SER A 504 -10.63 4.98 -3.50
CA SER A 504 -9.27 4.68 -3.93
C SER A 504 -8.58 3.64 -3.04
N ILE A 505 -7.48 3.08 -3.55
CA ILE A 505 -6.52 2.29 -2.77
C ILE A 505 -5.14 2.90 -3.01
N ILE A 506 -4.50 3.33 -1.92
CA ILE A 506 -3.11 3.79 -1.95
C ILE A 506 -2.19 2.62 -1.60
N VAL A 507 -1.24 2.33 -2.49
CA VAL A 507 -0.20 1.33 -2.31
C VAL A 507 1.10 2.04 -1.93
N ASP A 508 1.33 2.22 -0.64
CA ASP A 508 2.59 2.78 -0.12
C ASP A 508 3.71 1.73 -0.19
N ILE A 509 4.66 1.94 -1.09
CA ILE A 509 5.73 0.97 -1.34
C ILE A 509 6.64 0.82 -0.12
N ARG A 510 6.99 1.92 0.55
CA ARG A 510 7.89 1.90 1.71
C ARG A 510 7.25 1.17 2.90
N ALA A 511 5.97 1.43 3.15
CA ALA A 511 5.22 0.72 4.18
C ALA A 511 5.21 -0.80 3.90
N LEU A 512 5.00 -1.19 2.65
CA LEU A 512 5.02 -2.60 2.24
C LEU A 512 6.41 -3.25 2.35
N ARG A 513 7.50 -2.51 2.05
CA ARG A 513 8.88 -2.99 2.30
C ARG A 513 9.11 -3.31 3.77
N ASN A 514 8.66 -2.42 4.67
CA ASN A 514 8.79 -2.64 6.11
C ASN A 514 7.99 -3.86 6.60
N GLN A 515 6.95 -4.25 5.86
CA GLN A 515 6.17 -5.46 6.12
C GLN A 515 6.79 -6.73 5.49
N GLY A 516 7.88 -6.60 4.71
CA GLY A 516 8.56 -7.70 4.05
C GLY A 516 7.98 -8.06 2.68
N VAL A 517 7.21 -7.16 2.05
CA VAL A 517 6.74 -7.33 0.67
C VAL A 517 7.87 -6.94 -0.28
N HIS A 518 8.37 -7.91 -1.04
CA HIS A 518 9.47 -7.72 -1.98
C HIS A 518 9.19 -8.43 -3.31
N SER A 519 9.71 -7.87 -4.40
CA SER A 519 9.59 -8.45 -5.73
C SER A 519 10.38 -9.75 -5.89
N LEU A 520 10.04 -10.53 -6.93
CA LEU A 520 10.88 -11.63 -7.40
C LEU A 520 12.19 -11.09 -7.98
N ASP A 521 13.26 -11.83 -7.76
CA ASP A 521 14.54 -11.56 -8.39
C ASP A 521 14.48 -12.08 -9.83
N LEU A 522 14.37 -11.16 -10.79
CA LEU A 522 14.24 -11.51 -12.20
C LEU A 522 15.56 -12.10 -12.73
N PRO A 523 15.52 -12.96 -13.77
CA PRO A 523 16.72 -13.57 -14.32
C PRO A 523 17.78 -12.53 -14.69
N ALA A 524 19.07 -12.84 -14.46
CA ALA A 524 20.14 -11.92 -14.82
C ALA A 524 20.10 -11.56 -16.32
N VAL A 525 20.38 -10.29 -16.63
CA VAL A 525 20.50 -9.78 -18.00
C VAL A 525 21.87 -9.13 -18.19
N SER A 526 22.22 -8.81 -19.44
CA SER A 526 23.49 -8.15 -19.76
C SER A 526 23.66 -6.84 -18.98
N VAL A 527 24.89 -6.53 -18.58
CA VAL A 527 25.23 -5.20 -18.03
C VAL A 527 25.03 -4.07 -19.05
N SER A 528 25.00 -4.40 -20.35
CA SER A 528 24.68 -3.47 -21.44
C SER A 528 23.21 -3.47 -21.85
N PHE A 529 22.31 -4.14 -21.11
CA PHE A 529 20.92 -4.38 -21.51
C PHE A 529 20.20 -3.14 -22.05
N MET A 530 20.25 -2.01 -21.34
CA MET A 530 19.62 -0.76 -21.79
C MET A 530 20.21 -0.25 -23.12
N LYS A 531 21.53 -0.31 -23.26
CA LYS A 531 22.24 0.08 -24.50
C LYS A 531 21.89 -0.85 -25.65
N ASP A 532 21.79 -2.16 -25.40
CA ASP A 532 21.45 -3.18 -26.40
C ASP A 532 20.01 -3.00 -26.90
N LEU A 533 19.11 -2.48 -26.05
CA LEU A 533 17.76 -2.06 -26.42
C LEU A 533 17.71 -0.69 -27.13
N GLY A 534 18.84 -0.01 -27.28
CA GLY A 534 18.94 1.29 -27.96
C GLY A 534 18.55 2.50 -27.09
N TYR A 535 18.58 2.37 -25.76
CA TYR A 535 18.41 3.53 -24.87
C TYR A 535 19.69 4.38 -24.80
N SER A 536 19.53 5.70 -24.74
CA SER A 536 20.61 6.67 -24.60
C SER A 536 20.34 7.60 -23.41
N PHE A 537 21.41 7.97 -22.69
CA PHE A 537 21.38 8.89 -21.56
C PHE A 537 22.20 10.16 -21.84
N GLU A 538 22.32 10.53 -23.12
CA GLU A 538 23.00 11.76 -23.52
C GLU A 538 22.05 12.95 -23.33
N PRO A 539 22.51 14.05 -22.68
CA PRO A 539 21.74 15.29 -22.60
C PRO A 539 21.41 15.80 -24.01
N ARG A 540 20.22 16.36 -24.22
CA ARG A 540 19.87 17.01 -25.50
C ARG A 540 20.96 18.02 -25.87
N ARG A 541 21.68 17.80 -26.97
CA ARG A 541 22.43 18.88 -27.62
C ARG A 541 21.38 19.80 -28.24
N ASN A 542 21.31 21.04 -27.79
CA ASN A 542 20.55 22.07 -28.50
C ASN A 542 21.09 22.16 -29.93
N GLU A 543 20.36 21.60 -30.89
CA GLU A 543 20.53 21.95 -32.29
C GLU A 543 20.10 23.41 -32.42
N SER A 544 21.10 24.29 -32.39
CA SER A 544 20.93 25.67 -32.80
C SER A 544 20.41 25.65 -34.23
N THR A 545 19.20 26.17 -34.40
CA THR A 545 18.53 26.38 -35.67
C THR A 545 19.48 27.12 -36.61
N GLN A 546 20.14 26.40 -37.52
CA GLN A 546 20.78 27.01 -38.67
C GLN A 546 19.67 27.54 -39.58
N LEU A 547 19.30 28.80 -39.36
CA LEU A 547 18.52 29.54 -40.33
C LEU A 547 19.41 29.83 -41.54
N VAL A 548 18.99 29.25 -42.66
CA VAL A 548 19.51 29.39 -44.01
C VAL A 548 19.58 30.88 -44.37
N ASN A 549 20.80 31.38 -44.59
CA ASN A 549 21.07 32.73 -45.07
C ASN A 549 20.81 32.82 -46.58
N ASN A 550 19.75 33.52 -47.00
CA ASN A 550 19.55 33.95 -48.38
C ASN A 550 19.43 35.49 -48.46
N ASN A 551 20.59 36.12 -48.69
CA ASN A 551 20.84 37.20 -49.64
C ASN A 551 19.80 38.34 -49.82
N ARG A 552 20.15 39.59 -49.43
CA ARG A 552 20.61 40.68 -50.36
C ARG A 552 20.69 42.06 -49.69
N ASN A 553 21.78 42.76 -50.04
CA ASN A 553 22.22 44.11 -49.68
C ASN A 553 21.19 45.25 -49.82
N VAL A 554 21.21 46.20 -48.88
CA VAL A 554 21.22 47.66 -49.14
C VAL A 554 22.09 48.36 -48.07
N PRO A 555 23.02 49.27 -48.42
CA PRO A 555 23.96 49.89 -47.47
C PRO A 555 23.53 51.32 -47.09
N VAL A 556 23.65 51.74 -45.81
CA VAL A 556 23.74 53.17 -45.44
C VAL A 556 24.69 53.38 -44.25
N GLN A 557 25.36 54.51 -44.33
CA GLN A 557 26.53 55.02 -43.64
C GLN A 557 26.40 55.30 -42.14
N THR A 558 27.58 55.24 -41.52
CA THR A 558 28.09 55.96 -40.34
C THR A 558 27.34 57.22 -39.90
N ALA A 559 27.02 57.27 -38.60
CA ALA A 559 27.15 58.48 -37.79
C ALA A 559 27.54 58.11 -36.35
N SER A 560 28.68 58.64 -35.93
CA SER A 560 29.22 58.62 -34.57
C SER A 560 28.61 59.76 -33.75
N THR A 561 28.06 59.46 -32.56
CA THR A 561 27.94 60.46 -31.49
C THR A 561 27.97 59.79 -30.10
N THR A 562 28.90 60.28 -29.29
CA THR A 562 29.13 59.97 -27.88
C THR A 562 28.08 60.65 -26.98
N THR A 563 27.96 60.15 -25.73
CA THR A 563 27.26 60.71 -24.54
C THR A 563 25.74 60.49 -24.53
N THR A 564 25.07 60.02 -23.47
CA THR A 564 25.18 60.37 -22.05
C THR A 564 24.38 59.35 -21.21
N SER A 565 24.87 58.98 -20.03
CA SER A 565 24.15 58.14 -19.04
C SER A 565 22.94 58.87 -18.44
N THR A 566 21.77 58.20 -18.42
CA THR A 566 20.55 58.55 -17.65
C THR A 566 19.87 57.25 -17.14
N PRO A 567 19.02 57.31 -16.08
CA PRO A 567 18.95 56.28 -15.03
C PRO A 567 18.16 55.02 -15.40
N ASN A 568 18.55 53.91 -14.79
CA ASN A 568 18.01 52.55 -14.87
C ASN A 568 16.50 52.47 -15.15
N SER A 569 16.11 52.20 -16.40
CA SER A 569 14.78 51.68 -16.71
C SER A 569 14.74 50.18 -16.41
N ILE A 570 13.78 49.73 -15.59
CA ILE A 570 13.53 48.31 -15.34
C ILE A 570 12.98 47.69 -16.62
N ASN A 571 13.76 46.81 -17.26
CA ASN A 571 13.33 46.03 -18.41
C ASN A 571 12.90 44.63 -17.94
N SER A 572 11.60 44.40 -17.79
CA SER A 572 11.02 43.18 -17.22
C SER A 572 9.66 42.86 -17.85
N PRO A 573 9.30 41.57 -18.04
CA PRO A 573 8.00 41.18 -18.57
C PRO A 573 6.84 41.56 -17.63
N PHE A 574 7.13 41.88 -16.36
CA PHE A 574 6.16 42.32 -15.36
C PHE A 574 5.76 43.79 -15.47
N ILE A 575 6.45 44.60 -16.29
CA ILE A 575 6.08 46.00 -16.50
C ILE A 575 4.75 46.08 -17.26
N GLY A 576 3.74 46.70 -16.66
CA GLY A 576 2.39 46.80 -17.21
C GLY A 576 1.32 46.94 -16.14
N SER A 577 0.06 46.97 -16.59
CA SER A 577 -1.13 46.93 -15.74
C SER A 577 -1.70 45.52 -15.73
N TRP A 578 -2.01 45.01 -14.55
CA TRP A 578 -2.42 43.63 -14.33
C TRP A 578 -3.71 43.60 -13.53
N LEU A 579 -4.65 42.73 -13.90
CA LEU A 579 -5.97 42.60 -13.27
C LEU A 579 -6.27 41.13 -12.97
N TYR A 580 -6.76 40.86 -11.78
CA TYR A 580 -7.43 39.60 -11.44
C TYR A 580 -8.87 39.89 -11.01
N ARG A 581 -9.80 39.08 -11.48
CA ARG A 581 -11.19 39.02 -10.98
C ARG A 581 -11.58 37.57 -10.83
N GLY A 582 -11.96 37.15 -9.62
CA GLY A 582 -12.35 35.77 -9.37
C GLY A 582 -12.87 35.53 -7.96
N GLU A 583 -13.22 34.28 -7.69
CA GLU A 583 -13.73 33.83 -6.40
C GLU A 583 -12.71 32.91 -5.73
N ILE A 584 -12.44 33.14 -4.44
CA ILE A 584 -11.62 32.27 -3.60
C ILE A 584 -12.42 32.00 -2.33
N GLU A 585 -12.71 30.72 -2.06
CA GLU A 585 -13.44 30.26 -0.87
C GLU A 585 -14.77 31.02 -0.59
N GLY A 586 -15.55 31.32 -1.63
CA GLY A 586 -16.82 32.05 -1.49
C GLY A 586 -16.70 33.57 -1.39
N THR A 587 -15.48 34.12 -1.47
CA THR A 587 -15.20 35.57 -1.45
C THR A 587 -14.81 36.05 -2.85
N GLN A 588 -15.48 37.08 -3.33
CA GLN A 588 -15.18 37.72 -4.62
C GLN A 588 -14.04 38.73 -4.43
N LEU A 589 -12.98 38.58 -5.25
CA LEU A 589 -11.81 39.46 -5.26
C LEU A 589 -11.61 40.11 -6.63
N GLU A 590 -11.27 41.40 -6.58
CA GLU A 590 -10.72 42.15 -7.71
C GLU A 590 -9.39 42.77 -7.27
N LEU A 591 -8.31 42.47 -7.98
CA LEU A 591 -6.95 42.96 -7.71
C LEU A 591 -6.40 43.64 -8.96
N VAL A 592 -5.80 44.82 -8.80
CA VAL A 592 -5.08 45.53 -9.86
C VAL A 592 -3.68 45.86 -9.37
N ALA A 593 -2.68 45.59 -10.20
CA ALA A 593 -1.30 45.96 -9.97
C ALA A 593 -0.72 46.67 -11.21
N VAL A 594 -0.19 47.87 -11.03
CA VAL A 594 0.47 48.65 -12.10
C VAL A 594 1.94 48.81 -11.75
N LEU A 595 2.81 48.31 -12.62
CA LEU A 595 4.26 48.35 -12.48
C LEU A 595 4.87 49.12 -13.65
N THR A 596 5.57 50.21 -13.37
CA THR A 596 6.15 51.08 -14.40
C THR A 596 7.66 50.87 -14.56
N ALA A 597 8.18 51.15 -15.75
CA ALA A 597 9.61 50.99 -16.05
C ALA A 597 10.55 51.88 -15.20
N ASN A 598 10.03 52.92 -14.55
CA ASN A 598 10.76 53.77 -13.60
C ASN A 598 10.62 53.30 -12.13
N GLY A 599 10.16 52.07 -11.90
CA GLY A 599 10.12 51.44 -10.56
C GLY A 599 8.96 51.90 -9.68
N GLN A 600 7.88 52.47 -10.24
CA GLN A 600 6.70 52.87 -9.47
C GLN A 600 5.65 51.75 -9.46
N TYR A 601 4.96 51.63 -8.33
CA TYR A 601 3.89 50.67 -8.10
C TYR A 601 2.59 51.39 -7.72
N ALA A 602 1.47 50.92 -8.27
CA ALA A 602 0.13 51.23 -7.76
C ALA A 602 -0.71 49.95 -7.67
N GLY A 603 -1.37 49.77 -6.52
CA GLY A 603 -2.22 48.64 -6.21
C GLY A 603 -3.66 49.05 -5.93
N TYR A 604 -4.61 48.23 -6.34
CA TYR A 604 -6.01 48.31 -5.91
C TYR A 604 -6.54 46.93 -5.57
N MET A 605 -7.25 46.82 -4.45
CA MET A 605 -7.90 45.59 -4.02
C MET A 605 -9.34 45.90 -3.62
N LYS A 606 -10.27 45.09 -4.10
CA LYS A 606 -11.66 45.05 -3.68
C LYS A 606 -12.05 43.65 -3.28
N VAL A 607 -12.61 43.52 -2.08
CA VAL A 607 -13.06 42.25 -1.50
C VAL A 607 -14.54 42.36 -1.13
N SER A 608 -15.34 41.39 -1.58
CA SER A 608 -16.76 41.30 -1.23
C SER A 608 -17.17 39.86 -0.95
N GLY A 609 -17.82 39.62 0.20
CA GLY A 609 -18.32 38.29 0.61
C GLY A 609 -19.83 38.29 0.88
N PRO A 610 -20.46 37.11 1.00
CA PRO A 610 -21.93 36.96 1.08
C PRO A 610 -22.60 37.59 2.33
N SER A 611 -21.82 37.95 3.36
CA SER A 611 -22.31 38.55 4.60
C SER A 611 -21.38 39.62 5.21
N SER A 612 -20.38 40.09 4.46
CA SER A 612 -19.40 41.09 4.90
C SER A 612 -19.46 42.37 4.06
N PRO A 613 -19.25 43.56 4.65
CA PRO A 613 -19.24 44.81 3.89
C PRO A 613 -18.11 44.83 2.85
N VAL A 614 -18.39 45.40 1.68
CA VAL A 614 -17.39 45.57 0.60
C VAL A 614 -16.25 46.42 1.13
N ARG A 615 -15.02 45.90 1.03
CA ARG A 615 -13.81 46.62 1.42
C ARG A 615 -12.97 46.91 0.19
N GLU A 616 -12.63 48.18 0.00
CA GLU A 616 -11.74 48.64 -1.08
C GLU A 616 -10.47 49.25 -0.48
N THR A 617 -9.33 48.99 -1.09
CA THR A 617 -8.03 49.51 -0.66
C THR A 617 -7.24 49.93 -1.89
N ARG A 618 -6.59 51.10 -1.81
CA ARG A 618 -5.68 51.64 -2.82
C ARG A 618 -4.36 51.94 -2.17
N GLU A 619 -3.29 51.62 -2.88
CA GLU A 619 -1.93 51.80 -2.40
C GLU A 619 -1.02 52.22 -3.55
N SER A 620 0.03 52.97 -3.22
CA SER A 620 1.07 53.43 -4.15
C SER A 620 2.42 53.36 -3.47
N GLY A 621 3.46 53.24 -4.28
CA GLY A 621 4.82 53.12 -3.79
C GLY A 621 5.83 52.83 -4.89
N THR A 622 6.92 52.19 -4.51
CA THR A 622 7.98 51.75 -5.41
C THR A 622 8.12 50.24 -5.36
N PHE A 623 8.72 49.66 -6.40
CA PHE A 623 9.05 48.24 -6.39
C PHE A 623 10.46 47.98 -6.93
N THR A 624 11.00 46.84 -6.51
CA THR A 624 12.23 46.26 -7.03
C THR A 624 12.01 44.79 -7.36
N LEU A 625 12.77 44.28 -8.33
CA LEU A 625 12.71 42.89 -8.78
C LEU A 625 14.06 42.23 -8.54
N GLU A 626 14.06 41.08 -7.87
CA GLU A 626 15.23 40.24 -7.67
C GLU A 626 14.85 38.79 -7.99
N GLY A 627 15.26 38.31 -9.18
CA GLY A 627 14.92 36.96 -9.64
C GLY A 627 13.42 36.73 -9.78
N ASP A 628 12.90 35.77 -9.02
CA ASP A 628 11.48 35.39 -8.92
C ASP A 628 10.76 36.11 -7.76
N THR A 629 11.30 37.23 -7.27
CA THR A 629 10.67 38.01 -6.21
C THR A 629 10.43 39.46 -6.59
N ILE A 630 9.27 39.98 -6.18
CA ILE A 630 8.98 41.42 -6.16
C ILE A 630 9.00 41.91 -4.73
N ARG A 631 9.73 43.00 -4.48
CA ARG A 631 9.63 43.75 -3.23
C ARG A 631 8.95 45.08 -3.52
N ILE A 632 7.81 45.31 -2.86
CA ILE A 632 7.00 46.52 -2.94
C ILE A 632 7.21 47.31 -1.65
N THR A 633 7.52 48.60 -1.77
CA THR A 633 7.63 49.54 -0.65
C THR A 633 6.62 50.65 -0.85
N LEU A 634 5.60 50.70 0.01
CA LEU A 634 4.52 51.67 0.00
C LEU A 634 4.99 53.05 0.50
N GLU A 635 4.21 54.09 0.20
CA GLU A 635 4.51 55.48 0.61
C GLU A 635 4.61 55.68 2.13
N ASP A 636 3.92 54.86 2.92
CA ASP A 636 4.00 54.87 4.39
C ASP A 636 5.26 54.17 4.95
N GLY A 637 6.12 53.64 4.07
CA GLY A 637 7.35 52.93 4.40
C GLY A 637 7.18 51.42 4.59
N THR A 638 5.95 50.90 4.52
CA THR A 638 5.68 49.46 4.64
C THR A 638 6.25 48.72 3.45
N THR A 639 6.99 47.64 3.70
CA THR A 639 7.62 46.83 2.65
C THR A 639 7.11 45.40 2.68
N THR A 640 6.67 44.89 1.53
CA THR A 640 6.20 43.51 1.34
C THR A 640 6.99 42.85 0.24
N THR A 641 7.43 41.61 0.44
CA THR A 641 8.14 40.81 -0.58
C THR A 641 7.27 39.61 -0.95
N ARG A 642 7.08 39.36 -2.24
CA ARG A 642 6.27 38.26 -2.77
C ARG A 642 7.03 37.50 -3.85
N LYS A 643 6.77 36.20 -3.98
CA LYS A 643 7.21 35.42 -5.13
C LYS A 643 6.35 35.75 -6.35
N ILE A 644 6.98 35.81 -7.52
CA ILE A 644 6.35 36.16 -8.79
C ILE A 644 6.78 35.19 -9.90
N SER A 645 5.90 34.96 -10.87
CA SER A 645 6.25 34.24 -12.11
C SER A 645 5.57 34.87 -13.33
N ASN A 646 6.23 34.80 -14.49
CA ASN A 646 5.68 35.20 -15.78
C ASN A 646 5.48 33.97 -16.65
N ASP A 647 4.37 33.26 -16.43
CA ASP A 647 3.99 32.07 -17.19
C ASP A 647 2.77 32.39 -18.05
N ASP A 648 2.77 31.97 -19.31
CA ASP A 648 1.69 32.19 -20.29
C ASP A 648 1.26 33.66 -20.49
N GLY A 649 2.19 34.60 -20.27
CA GLY A 649 1.93 36.04 -20.42
C GLY A 649 1.15 36.67 -19.26
N MET A 650 0.95 35.93 -18.17
CA MET A 650 0.27 36.34 -16.95
C MET A 650 1.26 36.83 -15.89
N PHE A 651 0.81 37.69 -14.98
CA PHE A 651 1.57 38.07 -13.79
C PHE A 651 1.08 37.28 -12.59
N TRP A 652 1.82 36.22 -12.25
CA TRP A 652 1.53 35.40 -11.08
C TRP A 652 2.18 36.01 -9.84
N VAL A 653 1.41 36.14 -8.77
CA VAL A 653 1.88 36.58 -7.46
C VAL A 653 1.43 35.57 -6.40
N PHE A 654 2.37 35.14 -5.57
CA PHE A 654 2.08 34.21 -4.47
C PHE A 654 1.69 34.98 -3.20
N PHE A 655 0.55 34.62 -2.61
CA PHE A 655 0.05 35.19 -1.36
C PHE A 655 0.25 34.17 -0.23
N GLU A 656 1.26 34.41 0.61
CA GLU A 656 1.62 33.51 1.72
C GLU A 656 0.49 33.38 2.75
N GLU A 657 -0.34 34.41 2.91
CA GLU A 657 -1.43 34.44 3.89
C GLU A 657 -2.55 33.43 3.58
N ILE A 658 -2.65 33.01 2.31
CA ILE A 658 -3.66 32.07 1.82
C ILE A 658 -3.03 30.87 1.07
N ASP A 659 -1.70 30.75 1.10
CA ASP A 659 -0.92 29.69 0.45
C ASP A 659 -1.33 29.44 -1.03
N TYR A 660 -1.55 30.53 -1.79
CA TYR A 660 -2.15 30.46 -3.12
C TYR A 660 -1.48 31.41 -4.13
N TRP A 661 -1.38 30.96 -5.39
CA TRP A 661 -0.92 31.79 -6.52
C TRP A 661 -2.11 32.44 -7.23
N ILE A 662 -2.07 33.76 -7.38
CA ILE A 662 -3.06 34.50 -8.15
C ILE A 662 -2.43 34.96 -9.46
N GLY A 663 -3.01 34.54 -10.57
CA GLY A 663 -2.59 34.92 -11.92
C GLY A 663 -3.39 36.12 -12.39
N MET A 664 -2.70 37.23 -12.65
CA MET A 664 -3.31 38.47 -13.11
C MET A 664 -3.13 38.61 -14.63
N GLU A 665 -4.21 38.95 -15.34
CA GLU A 665 -4.22 39.18 -16.78
C GLU A 665 -3.70 40.58 -17.10
N ARG A 666 -2.98 40.71 -18.21
CA ARG A 666 -2.50 42.03 -18.66
C ARG A 666 -3.66 42.86 -19.18
N THR A 667 -3.75 44.11 -18.74
CA THR A 667 -4.76 45.08 -19.16
C THR A 667 -4.08 46.29 -19.80
N ASN A 668 -4.76 46.91 -20.77
CA ASN A 668 -4.26 48.08 -21.49
C ASN A 668 -4.60 49.38 -20.78
#